data_AF-W9CD51-F1
#
_entry.id   AF-W9CD51-F1
#
_cell.length_a   1.000
_cell.length_b   1.000
_cell.length_c   1.000
_cell.angle_alpha   90.00
_cell.angle_beta   90.00
_cell.angle_gamma   90.00
#
_symmetry.space_group_name_H-M   'P 1'
#
loop_
_entity.id
_entity.type
_entity.pdbx_description
1 polymer ?
#
loop_
_entity_poly.entity_id
_entity_poly.type
_entity_poly.pdbx_seq_one_letter_code
_entity_poly.pdbx_strand_id
1 'polypeptide(L)'
;MVLSSLRSRLFSRQHEGKVSTTTPASADHENDEVASSVTGTDEINKSIEETGISNEKISPETSIKDFTPVVETSPLDIEKATSDGHFGDDDPLLKDIPWQVRRIVSLEDDPTEPTITFRYFLLTVIFVAPGAFLSQMSSYRTTSAPYSVFFVQICSNYVGVWLAKILPAKIIRLPFGRSFSLNPGPWGTKEHVLVTISAASGATYNLAYAPISIAELYFGITVHPAIAIFFMWSVVYTGYSFAAIARQFLLYDPVYPWYQALCQTALFETQKKQRQHPSRISKKQMRVFFGVLAGITLWQFLPEFVFPMLGSLAFLCWVAPKNKVANFMGSGFGGMGFLNLTLDWSSIASLSNSNSLFVTPWWTQVIIFLAFVVNCWILLPAAKWGNLASWKPELMSNRLFTENGTSYPTTALITPQATFNATAYAEYGPVYVGAQQLWNMFFDYAAYTSGISWICFFGFTQIKDTITKLNSRRKNKVEGETINHQYNDQLNILQRSYKEVPWWWSLVLFLVTFVIMMAILGTGNLFIPLWTYFIAVLTGVVVVIPLGWLYALSNFQLPIGTFNELLYGLMVNSVDGHKNPSGASVYSSLAGDAWYRAQLMLQDQKIGHYMHIPPRDTFLAQVFGCFIGIPINYGVVKWVLGSKAAYLSGAETDPTHQWTGQGLATTLTTSTQYVLIGPRRLFELPIYRPLPYGFLVGAILPPIIYLLHRRFPKAKFHLFNTTIFFSGLSTFSGNISTGYTSSIIGGFIVSYWAYRYRYELWSRYNYILAAAFDAGFNLNMLLIFLFFGAGKVITMPNWWGNNADSVDRCFVLE
;
A
#
# COMPACT_ATOMS: atom_id res chain seq x y z
N MET A 1 4.79 37.19 48.88
CA MET A 1 4.17 36.30 49.88
C MET A 1 3.65 35.07 49.15
N VAL A 2 4.20 33.88 49.46
CA VAL A 2 3.78 32.52 49.04
C VAL A 2 3.34 32.30 47.57
N LEU A 3 4.25 31.77 46.75
CA LEU A 3 3.93 30.61 45.89
C LEU A 3 4.48 29.36 46.56
N SER A 4 3.67 28.31 46.75
CA SER A 4 4.12 26.91 46.87
C SER A 4 2.92 25.94 46.87
N SER A 5 3.22 24.63 46.92
CA SER A 5 2.28 23.55 47.30
C SER A 5 1.04 23.32 46.43
N LEU A 6 1.22 22.62 45.29
CA LEU A 6 0.76 21.22 45.19
C LEU A 6 1.28 20.55 43.90
N ARG A 7 2.36 19.76 44.05
CA ARG A 7 2.89 18.85 43.03
C ARG A 7 3.43 17.60 43.75
N SER A 8 3.56 16.49 43.02
CA SER A 8 4.08 15.19 43.47
C SER A 8 3.47 14.55 44.73
N ARG A 9 2.54 13.61 44.53
CA ARG A 9 2.39 12.40 45.36
C ARG A 9 2.07 11.20 44.46
N LEU A 10 3.11 10.45 44.08
CA LEU A 10 3.08 9.05 43.62
C LEU A 10 4.48 8.66 43.12
N PHE A 11 5.45 8.52 44.04
CA PHE A 11 6.64 7.65 43.94
C PHE A 11 7.43 7.73 45.26
N SER A 12 8.16 6.65 45.59
CA SER A 12 9.02 6.47 46.77
C SER A 12 8.36 6.50 48.17
N ARG A 13 8.35 5.33 48.82
CA ARG A 13 9.09 5.12 50.08
C ARG A 13 9.49 3.63 50.18
N GLN A 14 10.68 3.36 50.71
CA GLN A 14 11.18 2.00 50.97
C GLN A 14 10.82 1.53 52.40
N HIS A 15 11.19 0.28 52.67
CA HIS A 15 11.07 -0.40 53.96
C HIS A 15 11.65 0.36 55.15
N GLU A 16 10.99 0.21 56.30
CA GLU A 16 11.60 -0.09 57.61
C GLU A 16 10.68 -1.09 58.33
N GLY A 17 11.13 -1.74 59.41
CA GLY A 17 10.45 -2.92 60.00
C GLY A 17 10.37 -2.95 61.54
N LYS A 18 10.22 -4.17 62.11
CA LYS A 18 9.90 -4.55 63.52
C LYS A 18 8.38 -4.63 63.81
N VAL A 19 7.85 -5.51 64.69
CA VAL A 19 8.36 -6.67 65.47
C VAL A 19 7.17 -7.54 65.97
N SER A 20 7.36 -8.85 66.22
CA SER A 20 6.47 -9.81 66.95
C SER A 20 5.06 -10.06 66.33
N THR A 21 4.40 -11.24 66.36
CA THR A 21 4.63 -12.64 66.83
C THR A 21 3.59 -13.55 66.10
N THR A 22 3.46 -14.89 66.21
CA THR A 22 3.92 -15.96 67.13
C THR A 22 4.47 -17.20 66.40
N THR A 23 4.84 -18.23 67.18
CA THR A 23 5.24 -19.62 66.84
C THR A 23 4.04 -20.61 66.77
N PRO A 24 4.19 -21.96 66.56
CA PRO A 24 5.41 -22.81 66.39
C PRO A 24 5.40 -23.86 65.23
N ALA A 25 6.49 -24.66 65.17
CA ALA A 25 6.67 -26.00 64.55
C ALA A 25 6.85 -26.06 63.00
N SER A 26 7.67 -26.95 62.39
CA SER A 26 8.69 -27.95 62.81
C SER A 26 9.24 -28.62 61.52
N ALA A 27 10.48 -29.11 61.35
CA ALA A 27 11.71 -29.13 62.15
C ALA A 27 12.95 -29.38 61.21
N ASP A 28 14.12 -29.61 61.83
CA ASP A 28 15.32 -30.31 61.33
C ASP A 28 16.38 -29.62 60.42
N HIS A 29 17.54 -29.34 61.03
CA HIS A 29 18.95 -29.71 60.67
C HIS A 29 19.47 -29.51 59.20
N GLU A 30 20.71 -29.06 58.93
CA GLU A 30 21.89 -28.80 59.79
C GLU A 30 22.88 -27.76 59.19
N ASN A 31 23.89 -27.41 59.98
CA ASN A 31 25.06 -26.51 59.88
C ASN A 31 25.84 -26.45 58.51
N ASP A 32 26.81 -25.54 58.22
CA ASP A 32 27.85 -24.93 59.10
C ASP A 32 28.45 -23.55 58.68
N GLU A 33 28.96 -22.89 59.72
CA GLU A 33 29.98 -21.81 59.94
C GLU A 33 30.60 -20.79 58.92
N VAL A 34 30.95 -19.61 59.51
CA VAL A 34 32.05 -18.64 59.23
C VAL A 34 32.10 -17.90 57.86
N ALA A 35 32.04 -16.56 57.68
CA ALA A 35 32.15 -15.30 58.47
C ALA A 35 33.50 -14.55 58.50
N SER A 36 33.58 -13.31 57.96
CA SER A 36 34.25 -12.12 58.57
C SER A 36 34.25 -10.84 57.68
N SER A 37 34.20 -9.65 58.34
CA SER A 37 34.58 -8.25 57.92
C SER A 37 34.41 -7.78 56.45
N VAL A 38 33.65 -6.73 56.06
CA VAL A 38 33.09 -5.47 56.66
C VAL A 38 34.01 -4.22 56.59
N THR A 39 33.38 -3.06 56.32
CA THR A 39 33.87 -1.66 56.11
C THR A 39 34.48 -1.35 54.72
N GLY A 40 34.37 -0.11 54.18
CA GLY A 40 33.64 1.07 54.67
C GLY A 40 33.53 2.19 53.61
N THR A 41 32.47 2.99 53.67
CA THR A 41 32.13 4.08 52.72
C THR A 41 32.96 5.35 52.87
N ASP A 42 33.05 6.11 51.78
CA ASP A 42 33.12 7.59 51.66
C ASP A 42 33.61 8.45 52.85
N GLU A 43 34.56 9.36 52.62
CA GLU A 43 34.39 10.78 53.02
C GLU A 43 35.36 11.78 52.33
N ILE A 44 34.79 12.94 51.96
CA ILE A 44 35.33 14.31 52.02
C ILE A 44 36.58 14.75 51.20
N ASN A 45 36.29 15.74 50.33
CA ASN A 45 37.19 16.70 49.68
C ASN A 45 38.31 17.31 50.55
N LYS A 46 39.55 17.40 50.01
CA LYS A 46 40.39 18.62 50.06
C LYS A 46 41.66 18.51 49.20
N SER A 47 42.06 19.63 48.57
CA SER A 47 43.24 19.81 47.69
C SER A 47 43.26 18.88 46.45
N ILE A 48 43.67 19.32 45.27
CA ILE A 48 44.56 20.45 44.92
C ILE A 48 43.81 21.48 44.04
N GLU A 49 44.02 22.76 44.34
CA GLU A 49 43.81 23.89 43.42
C GLU A 49 45.17 24.58 43.20
N GLU A 50 45.27 25.54 42.27
CA GLU A 50 46.53 26.12 41.73
C GLU A 50 47.31 25.14 40.80
N THR A 51 47.51 25.38 39.49
CA THR A 51 47.10 26.46 38.53
C THR A 51 46.93 25.87 37.11
N GLY A 52 46.18 26.42 36.15
CA GLY A 52 45.32 27.62 36.15
C GLY A 52 45.48 28.50 34.89
N ILE A 53 44.38 28.70 34.12
CA ILE A 53 44.17 29.72 33.05
C ILE A 53 45.00 29.50 31.74
N SER A 54 44.47 29.49 30.50
CA SER A 54 43.10 29.61 29.96
C SER A 54 42.94 29.10 28.51
N ASN A 55 41.74 28.57 28.19
CA ASN A 55 40.95 28.67 26.93
C ASN A 55 41.62 28.72 25.53
N GLU A 56 41.21 27.82 24.62
CA GLU A 56 40.22 28.22 23.59
C GLU A 56 39.36 27.07 23.00
N LYS A 57 38.29 27.48 22.30
CA LYS A 57 37.03 26.77 21.95
C LYS A 57 37.17 25.51 21.06
N ILE A 58 36.38 24.46 21.39
CA ILE A 58 35.69 23.60 20.41
C ILE A 58 34.24 23.39 20.88
N SER A 59 33.27 23.41 19.96
CA SER A 59 31.83 23.26 20.25
C SER A 59 31.42 21.79 20.44
N PRO A 60 30.48 21.46 21.35
CA PRO A 60 30.01 20.09 21.54
C PRO A 60 28.96 19.68 20.49
N GLU A 61 29.15 18.53 19.86
CA GLU A 61 28.11 17.88 19.05
C GLU A 61 27.09 17.13 19.94
N THR A 62 25.82 17.14 19.54
CA THR A 62 24.73 16.52 20.30
C THR A 62 24.67 15.01 20.06
N SER A 63 25.24 14.21 20.97
CA SER A 63 25.17 12.75 20.88
C SER A 63 23.74 12.23 21.11
N ILE A 64 23.18 11.61 20.07
CA ILE A 64 21.92 10.85 20.18
C ILE A 64 22.25 9.48 20.77
N LYS A 65 21.67 9.16 21.93
CA LYS A 65 21.67 7.79 22.47
C LYS A 65 20.44 7.05 21.96
N ASP A 66 20.64 6.13 21.03
CA ASP A 66 19.63 5.14 20.67
C ASP A 66 19.42 4.11 21.79
N PHE A 67 18.20 3.59 21.88
CA PHE A 67 17.82 2.57 22.85
C PHE A 67 17.88 1.17 22.23
N THR A 68 18.93 0.41 22.55
CA THR A 68 18.90 -1.04 22.43
C THR A 68 18.11 -1.65 23.60
N PRO A 69 17.26 -2.67 23.38
CA PRO A 69 16.69 -3.45 24.46
C PRO A 69 17.75 -4.43 24.98
N VAL A 70 18.06 -4.36 26.28
CA VAL A 70 18.96 -5.34 26.91
C VAL A 70 18.31 -6.71 26.90
N VAL A 71 19.04 -7.72 26.44
CA VAL A 71 18.68 -9.14 26.50
C VAL A 71 19.72 -9.83 27.36
N GLU A 72 19.29 -10.48 28.45
CA GLU A 72 20.18 -11.35 29.24
C GLU A 72 20.42 -12.65 28.47
N THR A 73 21.64 -12.83 27.98
CA THR A 73 22.09 -14.06 27.29
C THR A 73 22.51 -15.13 28.29
N SER A 74 22.10 -16.38 28.08
CA SER A 74 22.52 -17.49 28.94
C SER A 74 23.99 -17.86 28.69
N PRO A 75 24.78 -18.31 29.70
CA PRO A 75 26.18 -18.68 29.49
C PRO A 75 26.41 -19.89 28.56
N LEU A 76 25.37 -20.66 28.24
CA LEU A 76 25.47 -21.93 27.51
C LEU A 76 25.46 -21.78 25.97
N ASP A 77 25.19 -20.58 25.46
CA ASP A 77 25.07 -20.33 24.01
C ASP A 77 26.43 -19.97 23.34
N ILE A 78 27.50 -19.77 24.13
CA ILE A 78 28.79 -19.24 23.66
C ILE A 78 29.66 -20.29 22.93
N GLU A 79 29.70 -21.54 23.40
CA GLU A 79 30.63 -22.57 22.89
C GLU A 79 30.21 -23.23 21.55
N LYS A 80 29.22 -22.70 20.84
CA LYS A 80 28.80 -23.18 19.50
C LYS A 80 28.80 -22.11 18.40
N ALA A 81 29.38 -20.94 18.68
CA ALA A 81 29.35 -19.78 17.79
C ALA A 81 30.67 -19.51 17.02
N THR A 82 31.43 -20.55 16.70
CA THR A 82 32.85 -20.43 16.26
C THR A 82 33.20 -21.03 14.89
N SER A 83 32.22 -21.29 14.01
CA SER A 83 32.50 -21.91 12.68
C SER A 83 31.72 -21.38 11.46
N ASP A 84 30.97 -20.29 11.58
CA ASP A 84 30.29 -19.63 10.44
C ASP A 84 30.47 -18.11 10.50
N GLY A 85 30.52 -17.45 9.34
CA GLY A 85 30.96 -16.05 9.19
C GLY A 85 29.95 -14.98 9.60
N HIS A 86 29.48 -15.00 10.86
CA HIS A 86 28.56 -13.98 11.37
C HIS A 86 29.25 -12.65 11.70
N PHE A 87 28.87 -11.62 10.96
CA PHE A 87 29.02 -10.20 11.35
C PHE A 87 28.43 -9.94 12.75
N GLY A 88 29.07 -9.08 13.54
CA GLY A 88 28.55 -8.63 14.83
C GLY A 88 27.45 -7.57 14.65
N ASP A 89 26.54 -7.42 15.63
CA ASP A 89 25.47 -6.41 15.55
C ASP A 89 26.01 -4.96 15.49
N ASP A 90 27.24 -4.74 15.96
CA ASP A 90 27.98 -3.47 15.93
C ASP A 90 28.84 -3.26 14.66
N ASP A 91 28.86 -4.19 13.69
CA ASP A 91 29.70 -4.07 12.50
C ASP A 91 29.41 -2.78 11.69
N PRO A 92 30.44 -2.01 11.27
CA PRO A 92 30.24 -0.76 10.55
C PRO A 92 29.56 -0.97 9.19
N LEU A 93 29.69 -2.16 8.59
CA LEU A 93 29.02 -2.56 7.35
C LEU A 93 27.50 -2.83 7.51
N LEU A 94 27.03 -2.99 8.75
CA LEU A 94 25.62 -3.19 9.08
C LEU A 94 24.96 -1.93 9.65
N LYS A 95 25.73 -1.00 10.22
CA LYS A 95 25.26 0.17 10.97
C LYS A 95 24.07 0.89 10.30
N ASP A 96 24.21 1.26 9.03
CA ASP A 96 23.21 2.04 8.28
C ASP A 96 21.99 1.20 7.82
N ILE A 97 22.06 -0.13 7.90
CA ILE A 97 20.98 -1.05 7.55
C ILE A 97 19.97 -1.14 8.72
N PRO A 98 18.67 -0.85 8.51
CA PRO A 98 17.64 -1.05 9.53
C PRO A 98 17.60 -2.51 10.01
N TRP A 99 17.48 -2.73 11.33
CA TRP A 99 17.56 -4.08 11.92
C TRP A 99 16.53 -5.05 11.31
N GLN A 100 15.37 -4.55 10.84
CA GLN A 100 14.34 -5.34 10.14
C GLN A 100 14.92 -6.04 8.92
N VAL A 101 15.75 -5.33 8.17
CA VAL A 101 16.38 -5.79 6.92
C VAL A 101 17.50 -6.78 7.28
N ARG A 102 18.39 -6.41 8.22
CA ARG A 102 19.52 -7.26 8.67
C ARG A 102 19.10 -8.68 9.05
N ARG A 103 17.95 -8.83 9.72
CA ARG A 103 17.46 -10.14 10.22
C ARG A 103 16.76 -11.00 9.14
N ILE A 104 16.35 -10.39 8.03
CA ILE A 104 15.51 -11.04 7.01
C ILE A 104 16.30 -11.37 5.76
N VAL A 105 17.09 -10.42 5.27
CA VAL A 105 17.83 -10.49 4.01
C VAL A 105 19.16 -11.22 4.23
N SER A 106 19.63 -12.00 3.25
CA SER A 106 20.99 -12.57 3.30
C SER A 106 22.06 -11.48 3.18
N LEU A 107 23.24 -11.76 3.72
CA LEU A 107 24.42 -10.89 3.66
C LEU A 107 25.54 -11.50 2.79
N GLU A 108 25.16 -12.47 1.95
CA GLU A 108 25.99 -13.34 1.14
C GLU A 108 25.32 -13.55 -0.22
N ASP A 109 26.12 -13.60 -1.29
CA ASP A 109 25.62 -13.77 -2.66
C ASP A 109 26.51 -14.70 -3.50
N ASP A 110 25.88 -15.45 -4.40
CA ASP A 110 26.54 -16.24 -5.44
C ASP A 110 26.26 -15.60 -6.83
N PRO A 111 27.22 -14.86 -7.41
CA PRO A 111 27.06 -14.23 -8.71
C PRO A 111 27.08 -15.20 -9.89
N THR A 112 27.23 -16.51 -9.66
CA THR A 112 27.20 -17.55 -10.70
C THR A 112 25.83 -18.22 -10.87
N GLU A 113 24.89 -18.04 -9.94
CA GLU A 113 23.54 -18.62 -10.04
C GLU A 113 22.78 -18.04 -11.26
N PRO A 114 22.22 -18.89 -12.16
CA PRO A 114 21.54 -18.43 -13.36
C PRO A 114 20.24 -17.67 -13.05
N THR A 115 19.91 -16.70 -13.89
CA THR A 115 18.82 -15.72 -13.68
C THR A 115 17.70 -15.85 -14.72
N ILE A 116 18.02 -15.63 -15.99
CA ILE A 116 17.08 -15.71 -17.12
C ILE A 116 17.28 -17.05 -17.85
N THR A 117 16.30 -17.94 -17.73
CA THR A 117 16.34 -19.32 -18.27
C THR A 117 15.08 -19.65 -19.05
N PHE A 118 15.06 -20.81 -19.73
CA PHE A 118 13.83 -21.33 -20.35
C PHE A 118 12.69 -21.53 -19.33
N ARG A 119 13.02 -21.99 -18.11
CA ARG A 119 12.06 -22.17 -17.02
C ARG A 119 11.41 -20.84 -16.62
N TYR A 120 12.21 -19.78 -16.52
CA TYR A 120 11.74 -18.43 -16.24
C TYR A 120 10.69 -17.97 -17.27
N PHE A 121 10.96 -18.12 -18.58
CA PHE A 121 10.01 -17.72 -19.62
C PHE A 121 8.72 -18.54 -19.58
N LEU A 122 8.82 -19.87 -19.45
CA LEU A 122 7.67 -20.77 -19.40
C LEU A 122 6.76 -20.47 -18.19
N LEU A 123 7.34 -20.33 -17.00
CA LEU A 123 6.58 -20.03 -15.78
C LEU A 123 5.97 -18.63 -15.80
N THR A 124 6.67 -17.64 -16.38
CA THR A 124 6.14 -16.28 -16.51
C THR A 124 4.87 -16.26 -17.35
N VAL A 125 4.83 -16.94 -18.50
CA VAL A 125 3.61 -17.06 -19.32
C VAL A 125 2.48 -17.75 -18.55
N ILE A 126 2.79 -18.84 -17.83
CA ILE A 126 1.81 -19.63 -17.06
C ILE A 126 1.16 -18.83 -15.91
N PHE A 127 1.91 -17.97 -15.21
CA PHE A 127 1.38 -17.20 -14.07
C PHE A 127 0.87 -15.81 -14.43
N VAL A 128 1.44 -15.13 -15.43
CA VAL A 128 0.94 -13.81 -15.87
C VAL A 128 -0.45 -13.91 -16.48
N ALA A 129 -0.70 -14.90 -17.35
CA ALA A 129 -1.94 -15.00 -18.10
C ALA A 129 -3.23 -15.12 -17.25
N PRO A 130 -3.36 -16.08 -16.32
CA PRO A 130 -4.55 -16.16 -15.47
C PRO A 130 -4.64 -14.99 -14.47
N GLY A 131 -3.51 -14.45 -14.04
CA GLY A 131 -3.49 -13.32 -13.11
C GLY A 131 -3.99 -12.01 -13.73
N ALA A 132 -3.50 -11.69 -14.93
CA ALA A 132 -4.00 -10.60 -15.75
C ALA A 132 -5.52 -10.72 -15.98
N PHE A 133 -5.98 -11.93 -16.36
CA PHE A 133 -7.40 -12.21 -16.55
C PHE A 133 -8.23 -11.90 -15.29
N LEU A 134 -7.85 -12.47 -14.14
CA LEU A 134 -8.58 -12.31 -12.88
C LEU A 134 -8.55 -10.88 -12.34
N SER A 135 -7.39 -10.20 -12.42
CA SER A 135 -7.24 -8.83 -11.92
C SER A 135 -8.06 -7.85 -12.76
N GLN A 136 -8.02 -7.96 -14.08
CA GLN A 136 -8.79 -7.06 -14.97
C GLN A 136 -10.29 -7.36 -14.94
N MET A 137 -10.70 -8.61 -14.75
CA MET A 137 -12.12 -8.98 -14.57
C MET A 137 -12.68 -8.42 -13.27
N SER A 138 -11.91 -8.49 -12.17
CA SER A 138 -12.31 -8.00 -10.85
C SER A 138 -12.59 -6.49 -10.83
N SER A 139 -11.96 -5.71 -11.72
CA SER A 139 -12.19 -4.26 -11.83
C SER A 139 -13.61 -3.85 -12.27
N TYR A 140 -14.43 -4.79 -12.76
CA TYR A 140 -15.83 -4.55 -13.14
C TYR A 140 -16.85 -5.02 -12.11
N ARG A 141 -16.40 -5.76 -11.08
CA ARG A 141 -17.27 -6.42 -10.11
C ARG A 141 -17.46 -5.59 -8.85
N THR A 142 -18.54 -5.87 -8.12
CA THR A 142 -18.86 -5.24 -6.82
C THR A 142 -17.79 -5.58 -5.77
N THR A 143 -17.28 -6.83 -5.79
CA THR A 143 -16.17 -7.29 -4.96
C THR A 143 -14.96 -7.64 -5.84
N SER A 144 -13.77 -7.21 -5.42
CA SER A 144 -12.52 -7.40 -6.14
C SER A 144 -11.65 -8.46 -5.48
N ALA A 145 -11.23 -9.47 -6.23
CA ALA A 145 -10.33 -10.53 -5.79
C ALA A 145 -8.94 -10.34 -6.43
N PRO A 146 -8.01 -9.61 -5.78
CA PRO A 146 -6.71 -9.32 -6.36
C PRO A 146 -5.86 -10.59 -6.56
N TYR A 147 -5.18 -10.69 -7.70
CA TYR A 147 -4.32 -11.84 -7.96
C TYR A 147 -3.09 -11.81 -7.05
N SER A 148 -3.05 -12.71 -6.05
CA SER A 148 -2.04 -12.69 -5.00
C SER A 148 -0.64 -13.04 -5.54
N VAL A 149 0.28 -12.07 -5.48
CA VAL A 149 1.69 -12.30 -5.82
C VAL A 149 2.34 -13.34 -4.89
N PHE A 150 1.88 -13.45 -3.63
CA PHE A 150 2.33 -14.51 -2.72
C PHE A 150 1.91 -15.91 -3.22
N PHE A 151 0.71 -16.07 -3.77
CA PHE A 151 0.31 -17.33 -4.41
C PHE A 151 1.25 -17.70 -5.56
N VAL A 152 1.58 -16.75 -6.45
CA VAL A 152 2.58 -16.98 -7.51
C VAL A 152 3.94 -17.36 -6.93
N GLN A 153 4.41 -16.64 -5.91
CA GLN A 153 5.69 -16.90 -5.26
C GLN A 153 5.77 -18.33 -4.72
N ILE A 154 4.67 -18.88 -4.18
CA ILE A 154 4.63 -20.25 -3.66
C ILE A 154 4.54 -21.26 -4.81
N CYS A 155 3.57 -21.11 -5.71
CA CYS A 155 3.33 -22.06 -6.79
C CYS A 155 4.50 -22.13 -7.78
N SER A 156 5.11 -21.00 -8.13
CA SER A 156 6.31 -20.97 -9.01
C SER A 156 7.51 -21.66 -8.39
N ASN A 157 7.66 -21.69 -7.06
CA ASN A 157 8.72 -22.45 -6.40
C ASN A 157 8.51 -23.97 -6.60
N TYR A 158 7.30 -24.47 -6.32
CA TYR A 158 6.99 -25.90 -6.45
C TYR A 158 7.01 -26.36 -7.91
N VAL A 159 6.41 -25.61 -8.83
CA VAL A 159 6.44 -25.94 -10.27
C VAL A 159 7.85 -25.78 -10.84
N GLY A 160 8.66 -24.82 -10.37
CA GLY A 160 10.06 -24.66 -10.74
C GLY A 160 10.94 -25.84 -10.31
N VAL A 161 10.81 -26.31 -9.07
CA VAL A 161 11.48 -27.54 -8.58
C VAL A 161 11.02 -28.78 -9.34
N TRP A 162 9.76 -28.84 -9.76
CA TRP A 162 9.21 -29.93 -10.58
C TRP A 162 9.76 -29.91 -12.01
N LEU A 163 9.75 -28.75 -12.68
CA LEU A 163 10.37 -28.55 -14.00
C LEU A 163 11.88 -28.87 -13.99
N ALA A 164 12.59 -28.49 -12.92
CA ALA A 164 14.02 -28.78 -12.76
C ALA A 164 14.34 -30.29 -12.69
N LYS A 165 13.36 -31.14 -12.36
CA LYS A 165 13.49 -32.61 -12.35
C LYS A 165 13.06 -33.29 -13.65
N ILE A 166 12.19 -32.65 -14.43
CA ILE A 166 11.56 -33.25 -15.62
C ILE A 166 12.20 -32.77 -16.93
N LEU A 167 12.61 -31.50 -17.01
CA LEU A 167 13.21 -30.96 -18.22
C LEU A 167 14.62 -31.59 -18.43
N PRO A 168 14.89 -32.20 -19.60
CA PRO A 168 16.24 -32.71 -19.88
C PRO A 168 17.24 -31.55 -19.98
N ALA A 169 18.49 -31.78 -19.56
CA ALA A 169 19.61 -30.84 -19.69
C ALA A 169 20.11 -30.71 -21.15
N LYS A 170 19.19 -30.55 -22.10
CA LYS A 170 19.46 -30.47 -23.53
C LYS A 170 19.73 -29.02 -23.93
N ILE A 171 20.89 -28.78 -24.54
CA ILE A 171 21.22 -27.49 -25.16
C ILE A 171 20.53 -27.42 -26.52
N ILE A 172 19.62 -26.46 -26.69
CA ILE A 172 18.97 -26.15 -27.97
C ILE A 172 19.80 -25.06 -28.66
N ARG A 173 20.19 -25.32 -29.92
CA ARG A 173 20.82 -24.33 -30.80
C ARG A 173 19.74 -23.62 -31.59
N LEU A 174 19.68 -22.30 -31.49
CA LEU A 174 18.82 -21.42 -32.27
C LEU A 174 19.50 -21.05 -33.60
N PRO A 175 18.75 -20.58 -34.62
CA PRO A 175 19.35 -19.85 -35.72
C PRO A 175 20.16 -18.64 -35.22
N PHE A 176 21.11 -18.17 -36.04
CA PHE A 176 22.08 -17.12 -35.69
C PHE A 176 23.03 -17.47 -34.52
N GLY A 177 23.33 -18.77 -34.33
CA GLY A 177 24.46 -19.23 -33.51
C GLY A 177 24.28 -19.14 -31.99
N ARG A 178 23.13 -18.64 -31.50
CA ARG A 178 22.80 -18.64 -30.08
C ARG A 178 22.39 -20.04 -29.62
N SER A 179 22.66 -20.37 -28.36
CA SER A 179 22.20 -21.61 -27.73
C SER A 179 21.70 -21.34 -26.31
N PHE A 180 20.74 -22.14 -25.85
CA PHE A 180 20.24 -22.11 -24.48
C PHE A 180 20.07 -23.53 -23.95
N SER A 181 20.29 -23.73 -22.65
CA SER A 181 19.92 -25.00 -22.00
C SER A 181 18.44 -24.96 -21.62
N LEU A 182 17.73 -26.05 -21.92
CA LEU A 182 16.35 -26.25 -21.47
C LEU A 182 16.27 -26.44 -19.93
N ASN A 183 17.34 -26.99 -19.34
CA ASN A 183 17.50 -27.15 -17.89
C ASN A 183 18.98 -26.88 -17.52
N PRO A 184 19.34 -25.68 -17.03
CA PRO A 184 20.74 -25.31 -16.80
C PRO A 184 21.33 -25.81 -15.47
N GLY A 185 20.52 -26.33 -14.55
CA GLY A 185 20.95 -26.71 -13.20
C GLY A 185 19.77 -26.92 -12.24
N PRO A 186 19.98 -26.97 -10.91
CA PRO A 186 18.89 -26.99 -9.94
C PRO A 186 17.99 -25.74 -10.04
N TRP A 187 16.82 -25.76 -9.42
CA TRP A 187 15.92 -24.59 -9.38
C TRP A 187 16.49 -23.51 -8.44
N GLY A 188 17.06 -22.45 -9.03
CA GLY A 188 17.75 -21.37 -8.31
C GLY A 188 16.80 -20.40 -7.59
N THR A 189 17.37 -19.48 -6.80
CA THR A 189 16.62 -18.41 -6.13
C THR A 189 16.37 -17.24 -7.09
N LYS A 190 17.34 -16.87 -7.91
CA LYS A 190 17.23 -15.71 -8.83
C LYS A 190 16.19 -15.93 -9.92
N GLU A 191 16.17 -17.10 -10.58
CA GLU A 191 15.08 -17.51 -11.50
C GLU A 191 13.69 -17.37 -10.86
N HIS A 192 13.56 -17.81 -9.60
CA HIS A 192 12.29 -17.87 -8.89
C HIS A 192 11.74 -16.48 -8.53
N VAL A 193 12.60 -15.58 -8.06
CA VAL A 193 12.21 -14.20 -7.79
C VAL A 193 11.89 -13.46 -9.09
N LEU A 194 12.64 -13.68 -10.17
CA LEU A 194 12.37 -13.05 -11.48
C LEU A 194 11.02 -13.45 -12.08
N VAL A 195 10.60 -14.72 -11.96
CA VAL A 195 9.24 -15.15 -12.33
C VAL A 195 8.19 -14.38 -11.51
N THR A 196 8.43 -14.21 -10.21
CA THR A 196 7.49 -13.54 -9.30
C THR A 196 7.39 -12.03 -9.60
N ILE A 197 8.50 -11.35 -9.88
CA ILE A 197 8.53 -9.94 -10.32
C ILE A 197 7.80 -9.77 -11.66
N SER A 198 8.05 -10.68 -12.62
CA SER A 198 7.36 -10.65 -13.92
C SER A 198 5.85 -10.85 -13.77
N ALA A 199 5.43 -11.70 -12.82
CA ALA A 199 4.03 -11.87 -12.48
C ALA A 199 3.44 -10.65 -11.77
N ALA A 200 4.11 -10.03 -10.80
CA ALA A 200 3.64 -8.81 -10.15
C ALA A 200 3.40 -7.66 -11.15
N SER A 201 4.37 -7.47 -12.06
CA SER A 201 4.32 -6.49 -13.14
C SER A 201 3.22 -6.81 -14.18
N GLY A 202 3.08 -8.07 -14.59
CA GLY A 202 2.17 -8.48 -15.66
C GLY A 202 0.72 -8.78 -15.24
N ALA A 203 0.50 -9.29 -14.03
CA ALA A 203 -0.81 -9.78 -13.56
C ALA A 203 -1.65 -8.72 -12.84
N THR A 204 -1.22 -7.46 -12.84
CA THR A 204 -1.96 -6.33 -12.26
C THR A 204 -2.84 -5.67 -13.32
N TYR A 205 -4.10 -5.35 -12.98
CA TYR A 205 -5.02 -4.55 -13.80
C TYR A 205 -4.36 -3.25 -14.32
N ASN A 206 -4.85 -2.69 -15.43
CA ASN A 206 -4.29 -1.47 -16.04
C ASN A 206 -5.35 -0.35 -16.08
N LEU A 207 -5.12 0.79 -15.42
CA LEU A 207 -6.09 1.90 -15.29
C LEU A 207 -6.63 2.43 -16.63
N ALA A 208 -5.88 2.29 -17.72
CA ALA A 208 -6.32 2.61 -19.07
C ALA A 208 -7.58 1.83 -19.53
N TYR A 209 -8.00 0.79 -18.80
CA TYR A 209 -9.30 0.13 -19.01
C TYR A 209 -10.49 1.09 -18.85
N ALA A 210 -10.42 2.04 -17.92
CA ALA A 210 -11.53 2.90 -17.55
C ALA A 210 -11.99 3.83 -18.71
N PRO A 211 -11.12 4.64 -19.35
CA PRO A 211 -11.53 5.45 -20.51
C PRO A 211 -12.04 4.62 -21.69
N ILE A 212 -11.43 3.46 -21.98
CA ILE A 212 -11.88 2.55 -23.06
C ILE A 212 -13.30 2.04 -22.74
N SER A 213 -13.52 1.59 -21.51
CA SER A 213 -14.81 1.05 -21.08
C SER A 213 -15.88 2.13 -21.04
N ILE A 214 -15.56 3.35 -20.58
CA ILE A 214 -16.51 4.47 -20.56
C ILE A 214 -16.88 4.91 -21.98
N ALA A 215 -15.91 4.98 -22.90
CA ALA A 215 -16.15 5.32 -24.31
C ALA A 215 -17.09 4.33 -25.00
N GLU A 216 -16.89 3.02 -24.78
CA GLU A 216 -17.72 1.98 -25.40
C GLU A 216 -19.08 1.81 -24.71
N LEU A 217 -19.13 1.81 -23.37
CA LEU A 217 -20.33 1.49 -22.59
C LEU A 217 -21.36 2.64 -22.54
N TYR A 218 -20.90 3.88 -22.38
CA TYR A 218 -21.79 5.04 -22.19
C TYR A 218 -21.91 5.94 -23.42
N PHE A 219 -20.95 5.87 -24.36
CA PHE A 219 -20.96 6.68 -25.58
C PHE A 219 -21.01 5.86 -26.88
N GLY A 220 -20.91 4.53 -26.82
CA GLY A 220 -20.94 3.65 -28.00
C GLY A 220 -19.71 3.76 -28.92
N ILE A 221 -18.67 4.49 -28.52
CA ILE A 221 -17.50 4.76 -29.36
C ILE A 221 -16.48 3.63 -29.18
N THR A 222 -16.37 2.76 -30.19
CA THR A 222 -15.42 1.64 -30.18
C THR A 222 -14.02 2.10 -30.63
N VAL A 223 -13.05 2.01 -29.71
CA VAL A 223 -11.64 2.32 -30.02
C VAL A 223 -10.98 1.13 -30.73
N HIS A 224 -10.27 1.38 -31.83
CA HIS A 224 -9.60 0.32 -32.60
C HIS A 224 -8.61 -0.50 -31.74
N PRO A 225 -8.63 -1.85 -31.77
CA PRO A 225 -7.86 -2.70 -30.85
C PRO A 225 -6.37 -2.36 -30.73
N ALA A 226 -5.70 -2.08 -31.86
CA ALA A 226 -4.29 -1.70 -31.83
C ALA A 226 -4.04 -0.40 -31.06
N ILE A 227 -4.91 0.61 -31.23
CA ILE A 227 -4.80 1.91 -30.54
C ILE A 227 -4.99 1.70 -29.03
N ALA A 228 -6.00 0.91 -28.64
CA ALA A 228 -6.25 0.57 -27.24
C ALA A 228 -5.05 -0.15 -26.58
N ILE A 229 -4.48 -1.18 -27.23
CA ILE A 229 -3.34 -1.92 -26.69
C ILE A 229 -2.08 -1.03 -26.62
N PHE A 230 -1.80 -0.23 -27.65
CA PHE A 230 -0.65 0.70 -27.63
C PHE A 230 -0.81 1.83 -26.59
N PHE A 231 -2.03 2.33 -26.36
CA PHE A 231 -2.33 3.24 -25.25
C PHE A 231 -2.10 2.57 -23.89
N MET A 232 -2.63 1.36 -23.67
CA MET A 232 -2.46 0.59 -22.44
C MET A 232 -0.98 0.29 -22.13
N TRP A 233 -0.16 -0.06 -23.14
CA TRP A 233 1.30 -0.19 -22.98
C TRP A 233 1.96 1.16 -22.65
N SER A 234 1.58 2.23 -23.34
CA SER A 234 2.22 3.54 -23.18
C SER A 234 1.98 4.14 -21.80
N VAL A 235 0.78 3.99 -21.24
CA VAL A 235 0.45 4.39 -19.87
C VAL A 235 1.38 3.70 -18.85
N VAL A 236 1.49 2.37 -18.91
CA VAL A 236 2.28 1.58 -17.94
C VAL A 236 3.78 1.83 -18.07
N TYR A 237 4.32 1.76 -19.29
CA TYR A 237 5.75 1.93 -19.53
C TYR A 237 6.22 3.39 -19.30
N THR A 238 5.33 4.39 -19.40
CA THR A 238 5.67 5.77 -18.99
C THR A 238 5.95 5.83 -17.49
N GLY A 239 5.14 5.18 -16.65
CA GLY A 239 5.42 5.07 -15.21
C GLY A 239 6.71 4.31 -14.89
N TYR A 240 7.00 3.24 -15.63
CA TYR A 240 8.28 2.52 -15.51
C TYR A 240 9.51 3.38 -15.87
N SER A 241 9.34 4.39 -16.74
CA SER A 241 10.40 5.38 -16.99
C SER A 241 10.59 6.34 -15.81
N PHE A 242 9.50 6.81 -15.17
CA PHE A 242 9.57 7.70 -14.01
C PHE A 242 10.19 7.03 -12.78
N ALA A 243 10.02 5.70 -12.63
CA ALA A 243 10.69 4.91 -11.61
C ALA A 243 12.21 5.16 -11.58
N ALA A 244 12.85 5.33 -12.75
CA ALA A 244 14.29 5.56 -12.85
C ALA A 244 14.78 6.88 -12.24
N ILE A 245 13.88 7.86 -12.10
CA ILE A 245 14.14 9.13 -11.40
C ILE A 245 14.20 8.85 -9.90
N ALA A 246 13.10 8.37 -9.31
CA ALA A 246 12.99 8.10 -7.87
C ALA A 246 13.90 6.96 -7.39
N ARG A 247 14.32 6.05 -8.27
CA ARG A 247 15.32 4.99 -7.99
C ARG A 247 16.60 5.56 -7.37
N GLN A 248 17.08 6.70 -7.88
CA GLN A 248 18.30 7.36 -7.39
C GLN A 248 18.15 7.93 -5.98
N PHE A 249 16.91 8.14 -5.52
CA PHE A 249 16.58 8.72 -4.20
C PHE A 249 16.17 7.68 -3.15
N LEU A 250 15.54 6.57 -3.57
CA LEU A 250 14.79 5.69 -2.65
C LEU A 250 15.20 4.21 -2.69
N LEU A 251 15.92 3.76 -3.73
CA LEU A 251 16.32 2.35 -3.86
C LEU A 251 17.61 2.06 -3.09
N TYR A 252 18.65 2.84 -3.35
CA TYR A 252 20.02 2.57 -2.88
C TYR A 252 20.24 2.90 -1.41
N ASP A 253 19.50 3.86 -0.86
CA ASP A 253 19.67 4.24 0.53
C ASP A 253 19.12 3.13 1.45
N PRO A 254 19.93 2.62 2.40
CA PRO A 254 19.53 1.51 3.26
C PRO A 254 18.43 1.90 4.25
N VAL A 255 18.29 3.19 4.60
CA VAL A 255 17.33 3.69 5.62
C VAL A 255 15.87 3.37 5.25
N TYR A 256 15.54 3.24 3.97
CA TYR A 256 14.20 2.90 3.51
C TYR A 256 13.93 1.39 3.58
N PRO A 257 13.02 0.92 4.46
CA PRO A 257 12.79 -0.52 4.67
C PRO A 257 11.89 -1.17 3.59
N TRP A 258 11.00 -0.42 2.92
CA TRP A 258 10.05 -0.95 1.93
C TRP A 258 9.31 -2.21 2.42
N TYR A 259 8.44 -2.05 3.44
CA TYR A 259 7.84 -3.17 4.17
C TYR A 259 7.16 -4.25 3.30
N GLN A 260 6.47 -3.87 2.22
CA GLN A 260 5.89 -4.84 1.28
C GLN A 260 6.96 -5.74 0.61
N ALA A 261 8.09 -5.15 0.20
CA ALA A 261 9.23 -5.89 -0.35
C ALA A 261 9.84 -6.82 0.72
N LEU A 262 10.05 -6.33 1.95
CA LEU A 262 10.54 -7.14 3.08
C LEU A 262 9.66 -8.37 3.37
N CYS A 263 8.33 -8.24 3.22
CA CYS A 263 7.41 -9.35 3.39
C CYS A 263 7.63 -10.44 2.33
N GLN A 264 7.85 -10.04 1.08
CA GLN A 264 8.11 -10.97 -0.03
C GLN A 264 9.50 -11.60 0.08
N THR A 265 10.54 -10.85 0.49
CA THR A 265 11.89 -11.40 0.69
C THR A 265 11.97 -12.34 1.90
N ALA A 266 11.24 -12.10 2.97
CA ALA A 266 11.12 -13.04 4.09
C ALA A 266 10.55 -14.40 3.63
N LEU A 267 9.57 -14.41 2.72
CA LEU A 267 9.06 -15.64 2.14
C LEU A 267 10.06 -16.31 1.19
N PHE A 268 10.78 -15.55 0.34
CA PHE A 268 11.84 -16.10 -0.51
C PHE A 268 12.98 -16.73 0.31
N GLU A 269 13.44 -16.07 1.37
CA GLU A 269 14.51 -16.57 2.24
C GLU A 269 14.11 -17.82 3.02
N THR A 270 12.87 -17.90 3.51
CA THR A 270 12.38 -19.15 4.13
C THR A 270 12.25 -20.30 3.13
N GLN A 271 11.93 -20.01 1.86
CA GLN A 271 11.87 -21.00 0.76
C GLN A 271 13.27 -21.40 0.24
N LYS A 272 14.24 -20.48 0.19
CA LYS A 272 15.66 -20.74 -0.08
C LYS A 272 16.27 -21.63 1.00
N LYS A 273 16.07 -21.26 2.28
CA LYS A 273 16.51 -22.07 3.44
C LYS A 273 15.83 -23.45 3.48
N GLN A 274 14.56 -23.59 3.09
CA GLN A 274 13.94 -24.92 2.91
C GLN A 274 14.57 -25.76 1.78
N ARG A 275 15.04 -25.15 0.68
CA ARG A 275 15.67 -25.87 -0.44
C ARG A 275 17.11 -26.31 -0.13
N GLN A 276 17.90 -25.41 0.46
CA GLN A 276 19.32 -25.65 0.73
C GLN A 276 19.54 -26.44 2.02
N HIS A 277 19.00 -25.95 3.15
CA HIS A 277 19.30 -26.47 4.49
C HIS A 277 18.00 -26.73 5.28
N PRO A 278 17.31 -27.87 5.02
CA PRO A 278 15.92 -28.12 5.44
C PRO A 278 15.74 -28.41 6.95
N SER A 279 15.98 -27.40 7.79
CA SER A 279 15.99 -27.45 9.25
C SER A 279 14.63 -27.73 9.89
N ARG A 280 14.63 -28.22 11.14
CA ARG A 280 13.40 -28.50 11.93
C ARG A 280 12.53 -27.25 12.14
N ILE A 281 13.17 -26.07 12.28
CA ILE A 281 12.50 -24.77 12.42
C ILE A 281 11.83 -24.38 11.10
N SER A 282 12.57 -24.46 10.00
CA SER A 282 12.07 -24.05 8.67
C SER A 282 10.95 -25.01 8.17
N LYS A 283 11.04 -26.32 8.49
CA LYS A 283 9.94 -27.30 8.32
C LYS A 283 8.74 -27.06 9.25
N LYS A 284 8.89 -26.30 10.33
CA LYS A 284 7.77 -25.85 11.19
C LYS A 284 7.13 -24.59 10.60
N GLN A 285 7.91 -23.62 10.14
CA GLN A 285 7.42 -22.44 9.43
C GLN A 285 6.56 -22.82 8.21
N MET A 286 7.01 -23.74 7.36
CA MET A 286 6.23 -24.17 6.18
C MET A 286 4.92 -24.89 6.56
N ARG A 287 4.90 -25.67 7.65
CA ARG A 287 3.66 -26.30 8.14
C ARG A 287 2.69 -25.30 8.78
N VAL A 288 3.20 -24.29 9.49
CA VAL A 288 2.39 -23.16 9.97
C VAL A 288 1.80 -22.39 8.79
N PHE A 289 2.61 -22.11 7.75
CA PHE A 289 2.15 -21.46 6.52
C PHE A 289 0.96 -22.20 5.89
N PHE A 290 1.11 -23.49 5.54
CA PHE A 290 0.02 -24.25 4.91
C PHE A 290 -1.19 -24.47 5.83
N GLY A 291 -0.96 -24.66 7.14
CA GLY A 291 -2.04 -24.78 8.12
C GLY A 291 -2.87 -23.50 8.24
N VAL A 292 -2.23 -22.33 8.24
CA VAL A 292 -2.90 -21.02 8.27
C VAL A 292 -3.55 -20.71 6.93
N LEU A 293 -2.89 -20.99 5.80
CA LEU A 293 -3.49 -20.82 4.47
C LEU A 293 -4.77 -21.65 4.35
N ALA A 294 -4.75 -22.93 4.73
CA ALA A 294 -5.93 -23.79 4.72
C ALA A 294 -6.99 -23.31 5.72
N GLY A 295 -6.58 -22.93 6.94
CA GLY A 295 -7.47 -22.42 7.98
C GLY A 295 -8.20 -21.14 7.57
N ILE A 296 -7.51 -20.18 6.93
CA ILE A 296 -8.11 -18.96 6.38
C ILE A 296 -8.94 -19.27 5.15
N THR A 297 -8.48 -20.14 4.24
CA THR A 297 -9.27 -20.55 3.06
C THR A 297 -10.62 -21.15 3.47
N LEU A 298 -10.64 -21.95 4.53
CA LEU A 298 -11.85 -22.53 5.11
C LEU A 298 -12.67 -21.50 5.91
N TRP A 299 -12.02 -20.65 6.71
CA TRP A 299 -12.71 -19.62 7.48
C TRP A 299 -13.48 -18.64 6.59
N GLN A 300 -12.87 -18.16 5.49
CA GLN A 300 -13.49 -17.14 4.65
C GLN A 300 -14.74 -17.61 3.90
N PHE A 301 -14.96 -18.92 3.72
CA PHE A 301 -16.27 -19.43 3.24
C PHE A 301 -17.43 -19.08 4.18
N LEU A 302 -17.15 -18.74 5.44
CA LEU A 302 -18.16 -18.24 6.37
C LEU A 302 -18.58 -16.80 6.02
N PRO A 303 -17.76 -15.73 6.17
CA PRO A 303 -18.17 -14.37 5.82
C PRO A 303 -18.50 -14.14 4.34
N GLU A 304 -17.90 -14.88 3.40
CA GLU A 304 -18.07 -14.59 1.97
C GLU A 304 -19.18 -15.42 1.29
N PHE A 305 -19.81 -16.37 2.00
CA PHE A 305 -20.84 -17.22 1.41
C PHE A 305 -21.89 -17.75 2.40
N VAL A 306 -21.46 -18.43 3.47
CA VAL A 306 -22.38 -19.16 4.38
C VAL A 306 -23.06 -18.24 5.39
N PHE A 307 -22.37 -17.22 5.87
CA PHE A 307 -22.73 -16.34 6.98
C PHE A 307 -22.20 -14.90 6.73
N PRO A 308 -22.73 -14.15 5.74
CA PRO A 308 -22.28 -12.78 5.44
C PRO A 308 -22.31 -11.79 6.60
N MET A 309 -23.14 -12.05 7.61
CA MET A 309 -23.18 -11.27 8.85
C MET A 309 -21.84 -11.24 9.61
N LEU A 310 -20.91 -12.19 9.39
CA LEU A 310 -19.54 -12.13 9.93
C LEU A 310 -18.71 -10.97 9.37
N GLY A 311 -19.10 -10.42 8.21
CA GLY A 311 -18.52 -9.22 7.64
C GLY A 311 -18.87 -7.93 8.39
N SER A 312 -19.98 -7.91 9.16
CA SER A 312 -20.44 -6.73 9.92
C SER A 312 -21.24 -7.15 11.16
N LEU A 313 -20.54 -7.34 12.28
CA LEU A 313 -21.11 -7.63 13.59
C LEU A 313 -21.50 -6.32 14.29
N ALA A 314 -22.61 -5.74 13.85
CA ALA A 314 -23.17 -4.49 14.36
C ALA A 314 -23.85 -4.67 15.73
N PHE A 315 -23.07 -4.68 16.83
CA PHE A 315 -23.59 -4.95 18.18
C PHE A 315 -24.80 -4.09 18.57
N LEU A 316 -24.80 -2.79 18.24
CA LEU A 316 -25.93 -1.90 18.53
C LEU A 316 -27.22 -2.28 17.78
N CYS A 317 -27.12 -2.80 16.56
CA CYS A 317 -28.29 -3.29 15.81
C CYS A 317 -28.85 -4.59 16.39
N TRP A 318 -28.05 -5.39 17.10
CA TRP A 318 -28.56 -6.60 17.76
C TRP A 318 -29.35 -6.26 19.02
N VAL A 319 -28.92 -5.22 19.75
CA VAL A 319 -29.59 -4.72 20.96
C VAL A 319 -30.82 -3.88 20.63
N ALA A 320 -30.78 -3.07 19.56
CA ALA A 320 -31.86 -2.13 19.21
C ALA A 320 -32.24 -2.16 17.70
N PRO A 321 -32.59 -3.33 17.11
CA PRO A 321 -32.71 -3.55 15.65
C PRO A 321 -33.70 -2.65 14.90
N LYS A 322 -34.62 -2.00 15.59
CA LYS A 322 -35.65 -1.12 15.00
C LYS A 322 -35.45 0.37 15.32
N ASN A 323 -34.35 0.76 15.96
CA ASN A 323 -34.06 2.16 16.29
C ASN A 323 -33.18 2.80 15.21
N LYS A 324 -33.72 3.74 14.43
CA LYS A 324 -33.00 4.48 13.37
C LYS A 324 -31.66 5.06 13.83
N VAL A 325 -31.55 5.55 15.06
CA VAL A 325 -30.29 6.11 15.60
C VAL A 325 -29.27 5.01 15.88
N ALA A 326 -29.67 3.93 16.57
CA ALA A 326 -28.77 2.82 16.89
C ALA A 326 -28.32 2.07 15.63
N ASN A 327 -29.22 1.92 14.64
CA ASN A 327 -28.93 1.32 13.35
C ASN A 327 -27.91 2.15 12.57
N PHE A 328 -28.14 3.47 12.42
CA PHE A 328 -27.19 4.35 11.73
C PHE A 328 -25.83 4.44 12.44
N MET A 329 -25.79 4.41 13.78
CA MET A 329 -24.51 4.41 14.51
C MET A 329 -23.76 3.07 14.38
N GLY A 330 -24.45 1.94 14.54
CA GLY A 330 -23.82 0.62 14.66
C GLY A 330 -23.59 -0.15 13.36
N SER A 331 -24.36 0.15 12.30
CA SER A 331 -24.24 -0.56 11.03
C SER A 331 -22.86 -0.37 10.41
N GLY A 332 -22.34 -1.47 9.86
CA GLY A 332 -21.13 -1.49 9.04
C GLY A 332 -21.41 -1.32 7.54
N PHE A 333 -22.69 -1.40 7.14
CA PHE A 333 -23.15 -1.30 5.75
C PHE A 333 -24.17 -0.16 5.61
N GLY A 334 -23.69 1.07 5.37
CA GLY A 334 -24.52 2.27 5.34
C GLY A 334 -24.74 2.96 6.71
N GLY A 335 -23.95 2.60 7.73
CA GLY A 335 -23.87 3.31 9.02
C GLY A 335 -22.47 3.82 9.36
N MET A 336 -22.26 4.23 10.61
CA MET A 336 -20.99 4.81 11.12
C MET A 336 -19.98 3.77 11.65
N GLY A 337 -20.33 2.48 11.69
CA GLY A 337 -19.46 1.41 12.21
C GLY A 337 -19.12 1.47 13.71
N PHE A 338 -19.86 2.22 14.53
CA PHE A 338 -19.57 2.37 15.95
C PHE A 338 -19.87 1.08 16.74
N LEU A 339 -18.85 0.54 17.44
CA LEU A 339 -18.87 -0.81 18.02
C LEU A 339 -19.17 -1.93 17.01
N ASN A 340 -18.92 -1.69 15.73
CA ASN A 340 -18.95 -2.73 14.71
C ASN A 340 -17.62 -3.50 14.72
N LEU A 341 -17.71 -4.82 14.72
CA LEU A 341 -16.56 -5.71 14.52
C LEU A 341 -16.79 -6.55 13.25
N THR A 342 -15.72 -6.93 12.59
CA THR A 342 -15.75 -7.88 11.47
C THR A 342 -14.75 -9.00 11.70
N LEU A 343 -15.05 -10.18 11.15
CA LEU A 343 -14.17 -11.36 11.14
C LEU A 343 -13.84 -11.81 9.70
N ASP A 344 -14.20 -10.99 8.70
CA ASP A 344 -13.78 -11.10 7.30
C ASP A 344 -12.35 -10.57 7.12
N TRP A 345 -11.51 -11.25 6.33
CA TRP A 345 -10.18 -10.74 6.00
C TRP A 345 -10.20 -9.61 4.98
N SER A 346 -11.14 -9.58 4.04
CA SER A 346 -11.22 -8.51 3.03
C SER A 346 -11.37 -7.14 3.72
N SER A 347 -12.29 -7.06 4.68
CA SER A 347 -12.59 -5.87 5.49
C SER A 347 -11.46 -5.52 6.46
N ILE A 348 -10.76 -6.52 7.02
CA ILE A 348 -9.64 -6.30 7.95
C ILE A 348 -8.36 -5.83 7.21
N ALA A 349 -8.11 -6.37 6.02
CA ALA A 349 -6.93 -6.06 5.21
C ALA A 349 -7.06 -4.75 4.42
N SER A 350 -8.27 -4.37 3.99
CA SER A 350 -8.54 -3.18 3.16
C SER A 350 -8.51 -1.85 3.93
N LEU A 351 -7.66 -1.71 4.94
CA LEU A 351 -7.60 -0.57 5.84
C LEU A 351 -7.04 0.68 5.12
N SER A 352 -7.92 1.45 4.47
CA SER A 352 -7.59 2.69 3.73
C SER A 352 -6.36 2.53 2.81
N ASN A 353 -6.42 1.62 1.83
CA ASN A 353 -5.32 1.32 0.90
C ASN A 353 -4.01 0.80 1.53
N SER A 354 -4.02 0.34 2.79
CA SER A 354 -2.84 -0.22 3.47
C SER A 354 -2.79 -1.74 3.36
N ASN A 355 -2.04 -2.28 2.39
CA ASN A 355 -2.12 -3.66 1.90
C ASN A 355 -2.04 -4.84 2.91
N SER A 356 -1.67 -4.65 4.18
CA SER A 356 -1.78 -5.68 5.24
C SER A 356 -1.51 -5.11 6.64
N LEU A 357 -2.22 -5.57 7.67
CA LEU A 357 -1.96 -5.18 9.08
C LEU A 357 -0.63 -5.74 9.63
N PHE A 358 -0.14 -6.84 9.06
CA PHE A 358 1.13 -7.46 9.46
C PHE A 358 2.34 -6.69 8.92
N VAL A 359 2.17 -5.97 7.82
CA VAL A 359 3.24 -5.31 7.06
C VAL A 359 3.29 -3.80 7.37
N THR A 360 2.14 -3.17 7.52
CA THR A 360 2.01 -1.73 7.74
C THR A 360 2.43 -1.35 9.18
N PRO A 361 3.31 -0.34 9.40
CA PRO A 361 3.74 0.08 10.73
C PRO A 361 2.60 0.49 11.66
N TRP A 362 2.74 0.20 12.97
CA TRP A 362 1.73 0.54 13.98
C TRP A 362 1.35 2.03 14.00
N TRP A 363 2.31 2.93 13.78
CA TRP A 363 2.04 4.37 13.74
C TRP A 363 1.14 4.78 12.57
N THR A 364 1.33 4.17 11.38
CA THR A 364 0.45 4.34 10.21
C THR A 364 -0.98 3.89 10.52
N GLN A 365 -1.13 2.70 11.13
CA GLN A 365 -2.44 2.13 11.47
C GLN A 365 -3.22 3.00 12.47
N VAL A 366 -2.54 3.54 13.49
CA VAL A 366 -3.15 4.46 14.47
C VAL A 366 -3.65 5.75 13.80
N ILE A 367 -2.90 6.30 12.83
CA ILE A 367 -3.33 7.52 12.11
C ILE A 367 -4.57 7.25 11.26
N ILE A 368 -4.63 6.12 10.56
CA ILE A 368 -5.79 5.75 9.74
C ILE A 368 -7.01 5.51 10.64
N PHE A 369 -6.84 4.85 11.79
CA PHE A 369 -7.93 4.69 12.75
C PHE A 369 -8.40 6.04 13.34
N LEU A 370 -7.49 6.97 13.64
CA LEU A 370 -7.84 8.32 14.07
C LEU A 370 -8.58 9.10 12.96
N ALA A 371 -8.23 8.91 11.70
CA ALA A 371 -8.93 9.49 10.56
C ALA A 371 -10.36 8.93 10.45
N PHE A 372 -10.53 7.60 10.54
CA PHE A 372 -11.84 6.95 10.60
C PHE A 372 -12.70 7.48 11.77
N VAL A 373 -12.13 7.60 12.98
CA VAL A 373 -12.84 8.16 14.14
C VAL A 373 -13.30 9.61 13.87
N VAL A 374 -12.45 10.44 13.24
CA VAL A 374 -12.81 11.83 12.95
C VAL A 374 -13.89 11.94 11.86
N ASN A 375 -13.78 11.22 10.73
CA ASN A 375 -14.84 11.22 9.71
C ASN A 375 -16.13 10.60 10.27
N CYS A 376 -16.05 9.35 10.72
CA CYS A 376 -17.22 8.52 10.98
C CYS A 376 -17.90 8.82 12.31
N TRP A 377 -17.15 9.16 13.37
CA TRP A 377 -17.70 9.35 14.71
C TRP A 377 -17.79 10.83 15.14
N ILE A 378 -17.24 11.77 14.36
CA ILE A 378 -17.35 13.22 14.64
C ILE A 378 -18.04 13.96 13.50
N LEU A 379 -17.53 13.89 12.26
CA LEU A 379 -18.09 14.66 11.14
C LEU A 379 -19.50 14.16 10.75
N LEU A 380 -19.69 12.85 10.54
CA LEU A 380 -21.00 12.28 10.19
C LEU A 380 -22.12 12.67 11.19
N PRO A 381 -21.96 12.49 12.52
CA PRO A 381 -22.91 13.02 13.51
C PRO A 381 -23.16 14.53 13.41
N ALA A 382 -22.10 15.33 13.19
CA ALA A 382 -22.20 16.79 13.09
C ALA A 382 -22.94 17.25 11.81
N ALA A 383 -23.02 16.43 10.76
CA ALA A 383 -23.87 16.67 9.60
C ALA A 383 -25.30 16.14 9.76
N LYS A 384 -25.49 14.92 10.27
CA LYS A 384 -26.84 14.30 10.39
C LYS A 384 -27.69 15.01 11.46
N TRP A 385 -27.12 15.31 12.63
CA TRP A 385 -27.83 15.97 13.74
C TRP A 385 -27.46 17.45 13.94
N GLY A 386 -26.27 17.87 13.51
CA GLY A 386 -25.86 19.29 13.51
C GLY A 386 -26.19 20.01 12.20
N ASN A 387 -25.60 21.19 12.00
CA ASN A 387 -25.76 22.01 10.79
C ASN A 387 -24.46 22.11 9.97
N LEU A 388 -23.59 21.09 10.04
CA LEU A 388 -22.32 21.07 9.30
C LEU A 388 -22.51 20.85 7.78
N ALA A 389 -23.64 20.28 7.37
CA ALA A 389 -24.02 20.10 5.96
C ALA A 389 -25.28 20.90 5.63
N SER A 390 -25.23 21.66 4.53
CA SER A 390 -26.36 22.45 4.01
C SER A 390 -27.39 21.59 3.27
N TRP A 391 -26.94 20.52 2.62
CA TRP A 391 -27.78 19.51 1.99
C TRP A 391 -27.66 18.21 2.81
N LYS A 392 -28.81 17.59 3.14
CA LYS A 392 -28.93 16.48 4.10
C LYS A 392 -29.54 15.17 3.58
N PRO A 393 -30.26 15.10 2.45
CA PRO A 393 -30.54 13.80 1.81
C PRO A 393 -29.24 13.02 1.55
N GLU A 394 -29.34 11.68 1.49
CA GLU A 394 -28.27 10.81 0.93
C GLU A 394 -26.84 11.12 1.44
N LEU A 395 -26.72 11.38 2.76
CA LEU A 395 -25.50 11.84 3.44
C LEU A 395 -24.22 11.08 3.06
N MET A 396 -24.33 9.77 2.78
CA MET A 396 -23.23 8.83 2.54
C MET A 396 -23.37 8.11 1.19
N SER A 397 -23.80 8.82 0.15
CA SER A 397 -23.96 8.25 -1.19
C SER A 397 -22.97 8.84 -2.20
N ASN A 398 -22.33 7.95 -2.96
CA ASN A 398 -21.34 8.30 -4.00
C ASN A 398 -22.00 8.73 -5.33
N ARG A 399 -23.34 8.81 -5.41
CA ARG A 399 -24.08 9.20 -6.62
C ARG A 399 -24.27 10.72 -6.72
N LEU A 400 -24.62 11.19 -7.92
CA LEU A 400 -25.06 12.57 -8.15
C LEU A 400 -26.57 12.70 -7.94
N PHE A 401 -27.01 13.81 -7.38
CA PHE A 401 -28.41 14.07 -7.03
C PHE A 401 -28.89 15.45 -7.50
N THR A 402 -30.21 15.57 -7.68
CA THR A 402 -30.91 16.86 -7.74
C THR A 402 -31.09 17.43 -6.33
N GLU A 403 -31.52 18.68 -6.22
CA GLU A 403 -31.85 19.31 -4.92
C GLU A 403 -32.84 18.47 -4.09
N ASN A 404 -33.82 17.85 -4.76
CA ASN A 404 -34.86 17.00 -4.17
C ASN A 404 -34.38 15.60 -3.74
N GLY A 405 -33.11 15.25 -3.92
CA GLY A 405 -32.58 13.91 -3.56
C GLY A 405 -32.88 12.81 -4.57
N THR A 406 -33.44 13.13 -5.76
CA THR A 406 -33.53 12.14 -6.85
C THR A 406 -32.20 11.99 -7.57
N SER A 407 -31.87 10.79 -8.06
CA SER A 407 -30.62 10.56 -8.81
C SER A 407 -30.56 11.42 -10.07
N TYR A 408 -29.43 12.07 -10.30
CA TYR A 408 -29.26 13.05 -11.38
C TYR A 408 -29.03 12.36 -12.75
N PRO A 409 -29.74 12.76 -13.83
CA PRO A 409 -29.61 12.14 -15.15
C PRO A 409 -28.33 12.61 -15.88
N THR A 410 -27.19 12.00 -15.55
CA THR A 410 -25.86 12.37 -16.10
C THR A 410 -25.79 12.29 -17.62
N THR A 411 -26.47 11.33 -18.24
CA THR A 411 -26.51 11.16 -19.70
C THR A 411 -27.27 12.30 -20.41
N ALA A 412 -28.25 12.95 -19.76
CA ALA A 412 -29.02 14.05 -20.35
C ALA A 412 -28.21 15.36 -20.45
N LEU A 413 -27.15 15.52 -19.64
CA LEU A 413 -26.18 16.61 -19.75
C LEU A 413 -25.25 16.49 -20.96
N ILE A 414 -25.34 15.42 -21.74
CA ILE A 414 -24.39 15.09 -22.80
C ILE A 414 -25.13 15.09 -24.13
N THR A 415 -24.71 15.96 -25.04
CA THR A 415 -25.23 15.96 -26.42
C THR A 415 -24.79 14.69 -27.17
N PRO A 416 -25.46 14.31 -28.27
CA PRO A 416 -24.98 13.22 -29.14
C PRO A 416 -23.55 13.42 -29.69
N GLN A 417 -23.00 14.64 -29.59
CA GLN A 417 -21.63 15.00 -29.97
C GLN A 417 -20.64 14.93 -28.78
N ALA A 418 -21.05 14.35 -27.64
CA ALA A 418 -20.27 14.27 -26.40
C ALA A 418 -19.83 15.64 -25.84
N THR A 419 -20.68 16.67 -25.98
CA THR A 419 -20.47 18.02 -25.42
C THR A 419 -21.49 18.35 -24.33
N PHE A 420 -21.20 19.37 -23.52
CA PHE A 420 -22.07 19.81 -22.41
C PHE A 420 -23.37 20.45 -22.91
N ASN A 421 -24.50 19.86 -22.53
CA ASN A 421 -25.84 20.34 -22.84
C ASN A 421 -26.29 21.40 -21.81
N ALA A 422 -26.10 22.68 -22.17
CA ALA A 422 -26.39 23.80 -21.28
C ALA A 422 -27.89 24.00 -20.99
N THR A 423 -28.80 23.59 -21.89
CA THR A 423 -30.26 23.73 -21.64
C THR A 423 -30.75 22.69 -20.66
N ALA A 424 -30.33 21.42 -20.80
CA ALA A 424 -30.64 20.38 -19.80
C ALA A 424 -30.08 20.71 -18.42
N TYR A 425 -28.89 21.33 -18.34
CA TYR A 425 -28.36 21.81 -17.05
C TYR A 425 -29.21 22.93 -16.43
N ALA A 426 -29.78 23.82 -17.23
CA ALA A 426 -30.69 24.86 -16.76
C ALA A 426 -32.06 24.30 -16.32
N GLU A 427 -32.48 23.17 -16.88
CA GLU A 427 -33.74 22.48 -16.54
C GLU A 427 -33.62 21.60 -15.29
N TYR A 428 -32.57 20.76 -15.20
CA TYR A 428 -32.34 19.87 -14.04
C TYR A 428 -31.65 20.57 -12.85
N GLY A 429 -31.11 21.77 -13.05
CA GLY A 429 -30.48 22.56 -11.99
C GLY A 429 -29.10 22.04 -11.54
N PRO A 430 -28.56 22.62 -10.45
CA PRO A 430 -27.23 22.28 -9.95
C PRO A 430 -27.17 20.86 -9.36
N VAL A 431 -25.99 20.25 -9.45
CA VAL A 431 -25.72 18.89 -8.96
C VAL A 431 -25.34 18.91 -7.49
N TYR A 432 -25.99 18.06 -6.70
CA TYR A 432 -25.70 17.79 -5.29
C TYR A 432 -25.05 16.41 -5.13
N VAL A 433 -24.34 16.22 -4.00
CA VAL A 433 -23.72 14.96 -3.56
C VAL A 433 -23.80 14.88 -2.04
N GLY A 434 -23.70 13.65 -1.50
CA GLY A 434 -23.70 13.43 -0.05
C GLY A 434 -22.60 14.23 0.67
N ALA A 435 -22.90 14.70 1.87
CA ALA A 435 -21.96 15.51 2.68
C ALA A 435 -20.60 14.82 2.89
N GLN A 436 -20.63 13.48 3.03
CA GLN A 436 -19.45 12.65 3.13
C GLN A 436 -18.58 12.67 1.85
N GLN A 437 -19.19 12.67 0.66
CA GLN A 437 -18.46 12.75 -0.61
C GLN A 437 -17.78 14.12 -0.80
N LEU A 438 -18.38 15.20 -0.30
CA LEU A 438 -17.74 16.53 -0.25
C LEU A 438 -16.49 16.52 0.65
N TRP A 439 -16.56 15.86 1.80
CA TRP A 439 -15.39 15.73 2.67
C TRP A 439 -14.30 14.87 2.03
N ASN A 440 -14.65 13.81 1.30
CA ASN A 440 -13.67 13.05 0.53
C ASN A 440 -12.92 13.96 -0.45
N MET A 441 -13.65 14.77 -1.24
CA MET A 441 -13.05 15.74 -2.17
C MET A 441 -12.16 16.77 -1.45
N PHE A 442 -12.61 17.32 -0.31
CA PHE A 442 -11.84 18.29 0.48
C PHE A 442 -10.54 17.68 1.04
N PHE A 443 -10.61 16.46 1.59
CA PHE A 443 -9.47 15.81 2.23
C PHE A 443 -8.51 15.18 1.21
N ASP A 444 -8.95 14.77 0.01
CA ASP A 444 -8.06 14.40 -1.10
C ASP A 444 -7.17 15.58 -1.50
N TYR A 445 -7.75 16.77 -1.66
CA TYR A 445 -7.02 17.99 -1.99
C TYR A 445 -5.98 18.33 -0.90
N ALA A 446 -6.36 18.16 0.38
CA ALA A 446 -5.47 18.37 1.51
C ALA A 446 -4.36 17.30 1.59
N ALA A 447 -4.65 16.04 1.29
CA ALA A 447 -3.68 14.96 1.29
C ALA A 447 -2.60 15.20 0.22
N TYR A 448 -3.00 15.55 -1.01
CA TYR A 448 -2.05 15.80 -2.10
C TYR A 448 -1.06 16.94 -1.80
N THR A 449 -1.53 18.11 -1.34
CA THR A 449 -0.62 19.21 -0.97
C THR A 449 0.15 18.92 0.32
N SER A 450 -0.43 18.17 1.26
CA SER A 450 0.29 17.66 2.43
C SER A 450 1.45 16.75 2.03
N GLY A 451 1.31 15.89 1.02
CA GLY A 451 2.39 15.01 0.56
C GLY A 451 3.63 15.79 0.11
N ILE A 452 3.42 16.83 -0.70
CA ILE A 452 4.49 17.72 -1.19
C ILE A 452 5.08 18.56 -0.05
N SER A 453 4.25 19.17 0.80
CA SER A 453 4.73 20.02 1.90
C SER A 453 5.45 19.19 2.99
N TRP A 454 4.97 17.98 3.31
CA TRP A 454 5.58 17.10 4.30
C TRP A 454 7.02 16.73 3.93
N ILE A 455 7.29 16.34 2.68
CA ILE A 455 8.66 16.02 2.26
C ILE A 455 9.56 17.27 2.24
N CYS A 456 9.03 18.46 1.95
CA CYS A 456 9.77 19.73 2.04
C CYS A 456 10.21 20.12 3.46
N PHE A 457 9.56 19.59 4.51
CA PHE A 457 9.96 19.85 5.91
C PHE A 457 10.67 18.67 6.58
N PHE A 458 10.18 17.44 6.40
CA PHE A 458 10.72 16.25 7.06
C PHE A 458 11.73 15.47 6.20
N GLY A 459 11.61 15.49 4.87
CA GLY A 459 12.51 14.77 3.95
C GLY A 459 13.59 15.63 3.30
N PHE A 460 13.59 16.95 3.51
CA PHE A 460 14.50 17.88 2.82
C PHE A 460 15.99 17.62 3.10
N THR A 461 16.34 17.19 4.31
CA THR A 461 17.72 16.77 4.64
C THR A 461 18.15 15.58 3.78
N GLN A 462 17.37 14.50 3.80
CA GLN A 462 17.61 13.29 3.03
C GLN A 462 17.71 13.57 1.52
N ILE A 463 16.80 14.39 0.97
CA ILE A 463 16.87 14.85 -0.43
C ILE A 463 18.16 15.63 -0.70
N LYS A 464 18.52 16.59 0.16
CA LYS A 464 19.73 17.41 0.02
C LYS A 464 20.99 16.54 0.07
N ASP A 465 21.03 15.55 0.95
CA ASP A 465 22.17 14.64 1.11
C ASP A 465 22.33 13.74 -0.12
N THR A 466 21.23 13.19 -0.66
CA THR A 466 21.25 12.47 -1.94
C THR A 466 21.65 13.36 -3.12
N ILE A 467 21.10 14.58 -3.23
CA ILE A 467 21.51 15.55 -4.27
C ILE A 467 23.01 15.86 -4.16
N THR A 468 23.53 15.96 -2.93
CA THR A 468 24.97 16.18 -2.69
C THR A 468 25.79 14.96 -3.14
N LYS A 469 25.39 13.73 -2.78
CA LYS A 469 26.01 12.48 -3.27
C LYS A 469 26.02 12.41 -4.82
N LEU A 470 24.89 12.71 -5.47
CA LEU A 470 24.76 12.71 -6.93
C LEU A 470 25.63 13.78 -7.61
N ASN A 471 25.67 15.00 -7.05
CA ASN A 471 26.52 16.08 -7.55
C ASN A 471 28.01 15.77 -7.38
N SER A 472 28.41 15.16 -6.26
CA SER A 472 29.78 14.69 -6.05
C SER A 472 30.17 13.62 -7.06
N ARG A 473 29.31 12.64 -7.36
CA ARG A 473 29.55 11.63 -8.41
C ARG A 473 29.68 12.26 -9.81
N ARG A 474 28.89 13.30 -10.10
CA ARG A 474 28.96 14.01 -11.39
C ARG A 474 30.27 14.79 -11.57
N LYS A 475 30.93 15.21 -10.49
CA LYS A 475 32.25 15.84 -10.50
C LYS A 475 33.38 14.81 -10.49
N ASN A 476 33.36 13.89 -9.52
CA ASN A 476 34.40 12.89 -9.28
C ASN A 476 34.07 11.60 -10.06
N LYS A 477 33.95 11.71 -11.38
CA LYS A 477 33.49 10.60 -12.23
C LYS A 477 34.62 9.62 -12.53
N VAL A 478 34.90 8.71 -11.61
CA VAL A 478 35.79 7.56 -11.83
C VAL A 478 35.14 6.57 -12.81
N GLU A 479 35.93 6.00 -13.74
CA GLU A 479 35.43 4.99 -14.67
C GLU A 479 35.23 3.64 -13.96
N GLY A 480 34.01 3.10 -14.04
CA GLY A 480 33.63 1.81 -13.44
C GLY A 480 32.73 1.90 -12.20
N GLU A 481 32.70 3.03 -11.49
CA GLU A 481 31.94 3.13 -10.22
C GLU A 481 30.42 3.15 -10.41
N THR A 482 29.74 2.15 -9.84
CA THR A 482 28.28 2.08 -9.74
C THR A 482 27.76 2.94 -8.57
N ILE A 483 26.45 3.24 -8.51
CA ILE A 483 25.85 4.01 -7.39
C ILE A 483 26.13 3.33 -6.04
N ASN A 484 26.24 2.00 -6.06
CA ASN A 484 26.56 1.14 -4.91
C ASN A 484 27.94 1.42 -4.27
N HIS A 485 28.81 2.21 -4.89
CA HIS A 485 30.09 2.65 -4.28
C HIS A 485 29.92 3.87 -3.36
N GLN A 486 28.79 4.58 -3.45
CA GLN A 486 28.50 5.77 -2.61
C GLN A 486 27.95 5.42 -1.21
N TYR A 487 27.75 4.14 -0.93
CA TYR A 487 27.21 3.59 0.31
C TYR A 487 28.10 2.44 0.77
N ASN A 488 28.36 2.35 2.07
CA ASN A 488 29.30 1.40 2.67
C ASN A 488 28.63 0.21 3.35
N ASP A 489 27.32 0.05 3.18
CA ASP A 489 26.57 -1.08 3.71
C ASP A 489 26.79 -2.37 2.90
N GLN A 490 26.65 -3.51 3.57
CA GLN A 490 26.87 -4.83 2.98
C GLN A 490 25.97 -5.12 1.76
N LEU A 491 24.74 -4.61 1.72
CA LEU A 491 23.79 -4.88 0.62
C LEU A 491 24.19 -4.17 -0.67
N ASN A 492 24.58 -2.90 -0.58
CA ASN A 492 25.19 -2.19 -1.70
C ASN A 492 26.54 -2.81 -2.09
N ILE A 493 27.39 -3.22 -1.14
CA ILE A 493 28.68 -3.88 -1.44
C ILE A 493 28.50 -5.13 -2.31
N LEU A 494 27.60 -6.05 -1.94
CA LEU A 494 27.30 -7.26 -2.73
C LEU A 494 26.82 -6.89 -4.15
N GLN A 495 25.96 -5.87 -4.25
CA GLN A 495 25.42 -5.36 -5.51
C GLN A 495 26.46 -4.64 -6.40
N ARG A 496 27.67 -4.33 -5.93
CA ARG A 496 28.78 -3.83 -6.79
C ARG A 496 29.24 -4.86 -7.83
N SER A 497 28.98 -6.15 -7.60
CA SER A 497 29.28 -7.22 -8.55
C SER A 497 28.44 -7.14 -9.84
N TYR A 498 27.25 -6.51 -9.80
CA TYR A 498 26.32 -6.46 -10.92
C TYR A 498 26.41 -5.17 -11.74
N LYS A 499 26.26 -5.33 -13.05
CA LYS A 499 26.19 -4.20 -13.99
C LYS A 499 24.83 -3.50 -13.85
N GLU A 500 24.83 -2.26 -13.35
CA GLU A 500 23.62 -1.45 -13.21
C GLU A 500 22.85 -1.25 -14.54
N VAL A 501 21.57 -0.93 -14.42
CA VAL A 501 20.72 -0.46 -15.54
C VAL A 501 21.26 0.90 -16.02
N PRO A 502 21.64 1.05 -17.30
CA PRO A 502 22.00 2.35 -17.85
C PRO A 502 20.77 3.27 -17.88
N TRP A 503 20.92 4.53 -17.47
CA TRP A 503 19.86 5.55 -17.53
C TRP A 503 19.15 5.63 -18.91
N TRP A 504 19.91 5.39 -19.99
CA TRP A 504 19.35 5.43 -21.34
C TRP A 504 18.31 4.33 -21.63
N TRP A 505 18.26 3.22 -20.87
CA TRP A 505 17.22 2.21 -21.01
C TRP A 505 15.84 2.81 -20.69
N SER A 506 15.74 3.52 -19.57
CA SER A 506 14.51 4.20 -19.15
C SER A 506 14.17 5.41 -20.04
N LEU A 507 15.19 6.11 -20.57
CA LEU A 507 14.98 7.18 -21.56
C LEU A 507 14.45 6.64 -22.90
N VAL A 508 14.98 5.52 -23.40
CA VAL A 508 14.46 4.87 -24.62
C VAL A 508 13.04 4.35 -24.39
N LEU A 509 12.76 3.76 -23.22
CA LEU A 509 11.39 3.36 -22.85
C LEU A 509 10.43 4.56 -22.90
N PHE A 510 10.80 5.69 -22.28
CA PHE A 510 10.02 6.93 -22.33
C PHE A 510 9.85 7.48 -23.76
N LEU A 511 10.92 7.52 -24.56
CA LEU A 511 10.84 8.05 -25.92
C LEU A 511 9.93 7.20 -26.83
N VAL A 512 9.94 5.88 -26.65
CA VAL A 512 9.02 4.97 -27.37
C VAL A 512 7.57 5.23 -26.96
N THR A 513 7.26 5.30 -25.66
CA THR A 513 5.87 5.59 -25.22
C THR A 513 5.43 7.00 -25.59
N PHE A 514 6.32 7.98 -25.52
CA PHE A 514 6.06 9.36 -25.91
C PHE A 514 5.70 9.48 -27.39
N VAL A 515 6.47 8.84 -28.29
CA VAL A 515 6.17 8.83 -29.73
C VAL A 515 4.84 8.13 -30.02
N ILE A 516 4.56 7.00 -29.36
CA ILE A 516 3.27 6.29 -29.49
C ILE A 516 2.11 7.17 -29.01
N MET A 517 2.22 7.81 -27.84
CA MET A 517 1.20 8.72 -27.32
C MET A 517 0.98 9.92 -28.23
N MET A 518 2.04 10.58 -28.70
CA MET A 518 1.94 11.71 -29.62
C MET A 518 1.27 11.32 -30.94
N ALA A 519 1.55 10.12 -31.47
CA ALA A 519 0.87 9.60 -32.65
C ALA A 519 -0.63 9.35 -32.40
N ILE A 520 -0.99 8.65 -31.31
CA ILE A 520 -2.40 8.37 -30.99
C ILE A 520 -3.18 9.66 -30.75
N LEU A 521 -2.63 10.59 -29.96
CA LEU A 521 -3.25 11.90 -29.69
C LEU A 521 -3.36 12.74 -30.97
N GLY A 522 -2.38 12.68 -31.86
CA GLY A 522 -2.42 13.33 -33.18
C GLY A 522 -3.54 12.79 -34.09
N THR A 523 -4.00 11.56 -33.89
CA THR A 523 -5.18 11.00 -34.60
C THR A 523 -6.53 11.34 -33.95
N GLY A 524 -6.56 12.07 -32.83
CA GLY A 524 -7.80 12.49 -32.15
C GLY A 524 -8.54 11.39 -31.35
N ASN A 525 -8.14 10.13 -31.46
CA ASN A 525 -8.84 8.94 -30.94
C ASN A 525 -8.89 8.79 -29.39
N LEU A 526 -8.44 9.78 -28.62
CA LEU A 526 -8.33 9.71 -27.15
C LEU A 526 -8.98 10.89 -26.39
N PHE A 527 -9.77 11.73 -27.06
CA PHE A 527 -10.62 12.76 -26.43
C PHE A 527 -9.92 13.82 -25.55
N ILE A 528 -8.57 13.92 -25.55
CA ILE A 528 -7.82 14.94 -24.81
C ILE A 528 -6.97 15.83 -25.73
N PRO A 529 -6.77 17.13 -25.41
CA PRO A 529 -5.84 17.99 -26.16
C PRO A 529 -4.38 17.62 -25.92
N LEU A 530 -3.56 17.65 -27.00
CA LEU A 530 -2.12 17.34 -26.97
C LEU A 530 -1.33 18.06 -25.85
N TRP A 531 -1.64 19.33 -25.57
CA TRP A 531 -0.93 20.11 -24.54
C TRP A 531 -1.13 19.56 -23.12
N THR A 532 -2.28 18.92 -22.84
CA THR A 532 -2.55 18.34 -21.51
C THR A 532 -1.67 17.13 -21.21
N TYR A 533 -1.21 16.38 -22.23
CA TYR A 533 -0.30 15.25 -22.05
C TYR A 533 1.07 15.68 -21.50
N PHE A 534 1.62 16.81 -21.95
CA PHE A 534 2.86 17.36 -21.39
C PHE A 534 2.72 17.73 -19.92
N ILE A 535 1.54 18.22 -19.50
CA ILE A 535 1.24 18.54 -18.11
C ILE A 535 1.05 17.25 -17.28
N ALA A 536 0.40 16.21 -17.81
CA ALA A 536 0.31 14.89 -17.16
C ALA A 536 1.70 14.28 -16.90
N VAL A 537 2.61 14.37 -17.87
CA VAL A 537 4.00 13.93 -17.73
C VAL A 537 4.74 14.75 -16.66
N LEU A 538 4.58 16.08 -16.67
CA LEU A 538 5.19 16.97 -15.69
C LEU A 538 4.70 16.72 -14.26
N THR A 539 3.38 16.55 -14.06
CA THR A 539 2.84 16.23 -12.72
C THR A 539 3.33 14.88 -12.23
N GLY A 540 3.36 13.85 -13.09
CA GLY A 540 3.95 12.55 -12.74
C GLY A 540 5.39 12.67 -12.24
N VAL A 541 6.25 13.38 -12.99
CA VAL A 541 7.66 13.60 -12.60
C VAL A 541 7.80 14.32 -11.26
N VAL A 542 6.97 15.34 -10.99
CA VAL A 542 7.00 16.11 -9.72
C VAL A 542 6.51 15.25 -8.53
N VAL A 543 5.52 14.40 -8.74
CA VAL A 543 4.82 13.62 -7.69
C VAL A 543 5.56 12.34 -7.30
N VAL A 544 6.31 11.73 -8.23
CA VAL A 544 6.96 10.43 -8.06
C VAL A 544 8.01 10.39 -6.94
N ILE A 545 8.71 11.48 -6.64
CA ILE A 545 9.66 11.53 -5.50
C ILE A 545 8.92 11.72 -4.15
N PRO A 546 8.06 12.74 -3.95
CA PRO A 546 7.30 12.94 -2.71
C PRO A 546 6.54 11.70 -2.23
N LEU A 547 5.82 11.04 -3.13
CA LEU A 547 4.97 9.90 -2.76
C LEU A 547 5.75 8.58 -2.71
N GLY A 548 6.82 8.46 -3.50
CA GLY A 548 7.78 7.35 -3.39
C GLY A 548 8.38 7.28 -1.98
N TRP A 549 8.82 8.43 -1.47
CA TRP A 549 9.37 8.57 -0.12
C TRP A 549 8.35 8.22 0.97
N LEU A 550 7.11 8.71 0.82
CA LEU A 550 6.01 8.38 1.73
C LEU A 550 5.76 6.87 1.77
N TYR A 551 5.62 6.23 0.61
CA TYR A 551 5.34 4.80 0.51
C TYR A 551 6.47 3.96 1.12
N ALA A 552 7.72 4.27 0.78
CA ALA A 552 8.91 3.54 1.25
C ALA A 552 9.07 3.51 2.78
N LEU A 553 8.59 4.54 3.49
CA LEU A 553 8.65 4.68 4.95
C LEU A 553 7.38 4.23 5.70
N SER A 554 6.20 4.28 5.06
CA SER A 554 4.91 4.10 5.74
C SER A 554 4.10 2.89 5.29
N ASN A 555 4.46 2.27 4.17
CA ASN A 555 3.68 1.28 3.42
C ASN A 555 2.32 1.81 2.88
N PHE A 556 2.07 3.13 2.93
CA PHE A 556 0.80 3.75 2.54
C PHE A 556 0.84 4.30 1.11
N GLN A 557 -0.09 3.86 0.25
CA GLN A 557 -0.25 4.36 -1.11
C GLN A 557 -1.31 5.47 -1.14
N LEU A 558 -0.91 6.69 -1.50
CA LEU A 558 -1.81 7.85 -1.62
C LEU A 558 -2.61 7.79 -2.94
N PRO A 559 -3.96 7.85 -2.91
CA PRO A 559 -4.80 8.03 -4.11
C PRO A 559 -4.66 9.45 -4.71
N ILE A 560 -4.71 9.55 -6.04
CA ILE A 560 -4.52 10.83 -6.78
C ILE A 560 -5.62 11.10 -7.81
N GLY A 561 -6.56 10.16 -8.03
CA GLY A 561 -7.56 10.24 -9.10
C GLY A 561 -8.33 11.57 -9.11
N THR A 562 -8.91 11.94 -7.97
CA THR A 562 -9.70 13.16 -7.77
C THR A 562 -8.94 14.44 -8.13
N PHE A 563 -7.64 14.52 -7.79
CA PHE A 563 -6.81 15.67 -8.14
C PHE A 563 -6.50 15.75 -9.64
N ASN A 564 -6.22 14.61 -10.28
CA ASN A 564 -5.95 14.54 -11.71
C ASN A 564 -7.20 14.94 -12.54
N GLU A 565 -8.39 14.48 -12.14
CA GLU A 565 -9.64 14.85 -12.81
C GLU A 565 -10.01 16.32 -12.59
N LEU A 566 -9.76 16.88 -11.39
CA LEU A 566 -9.88 18.32 -11.15
C LEU A 566 -8.95 19.14 -12.05
N LEU A 567 -7.66 18.77 -12.11
CA LEU A 567 -6.65 19.48 -12.89
C LEU A 567 -6.97 19.44 -14.39
N TYR A 568 -7.38 18.28 -14.90
CA TYR A 568 -7.90 18.16 -16.27
C TYR A 568 -9.17 18.99 -16.47
N GLY A 569 -10.10 18.96 -15.50
CA GLY A 569 -11.34 19.75 -15.51
C GLY A 569 -11.12 21.25 -15.59
N LEU A 570 -10.08 21.78 -14.94
CA LEU A 570 -9.65 23.18 -15.08
C LEU A 570 -9.11 23.44 -16.49
N MET A 571 -8.19 22.61 -16.98
CA MET A 571 -7.54 22.75 -18.29
C MET A 571 -8.52 22.67 -19.48
N VAL A 572 -9.41 21.70 -19.46
CA VAL A 572 -10.40 21.48 -20.53
C VAL A 572 -11.55 22.50 -20.50
N ASN A 573 -11.71 23.24 -19.40
CA ASN A 573 -12.67 24.35 -19.31
C ASN A 573 -12.06 25.74 -19.54
N SER A 574 -10.72 25.87 -19.60
CA SER A 574 -10.04 27.10 -20.01
C SER A 574 -9.80 27.21 -21.53
N VAL A 575 -10.17 26.19 -22.31
CA VAL A 575 -9.99 26.14 -23.77
C VAL A 575 -11.29 25.68 -24.44
N ASP A 576 -11.64 26.27 -25.57
CA ASP A 576 -12.77 25.84 -26.39
C ASP A 576 -12.43 24.55 -27.15
N GLY A 577 -13.24 23.50 -26.95
CA GLY A 577 -12.97 22.18 -27.51
C GLY A 577 -13.90 21.08 -26.99
N HIS A 578 -13.56 19.82 -27.28
CA HIS A 578 -14.35 18.65 -26.93
C HIS A 578 -14.30 18.36 -25.42
N LYS A 579 -15.43 18.48 -24.73
CA LYS A 579 -15.57 18.28 -23.27
C LYS A 579 -16.18 16.91 -22.92
N ASN A 580 -15.62 15.84 -23.48
CA ASN A 580 -16.07 14.46 -23.22
C ASN A 580 -15.54 13.98 -21.85
N PRO A 581 -16.39 13.46 -20.93
CA PRO A 581 -15.97 12.85 -19.67
C PRO A 581 -14.88 11.79 -19.79
N SER A 582 -14.85 11.00 -20.87
CA SER A 582 -13.81 9.99 -21.10
C SER A 582 -12.39 10.59 -21.09
N GLY A 583 -12.25 11.86 -21.48
CA GLY A 583 -10.98 12.58 -21.47
C GLY A 583 -10.38 12.77 -20.07
N ALA A 584 -11.20 12.94 -19.03
CA ALA A 584 -10.70 12.95 -17.64
C ALA A 584 -10.15 11.57 -17.25
N SER A 585 -10.85 10.49 -17.62
CA SER A 585 -10.37 9.13 -17.38
C SER A 585 -9.09 8.81 -18.16
N VAL A 586 -8.91 9.35 -19.38
CA VAL A 586 -7.64 9.26 -20.15
C VAL A 586 -6.52 10.04 -19.44
N TYR A 587 -6.76 11.29 -19.02
CA TYR A 587 -5.77 12.09 -18.31
C TYR A 587 -5.36 11.45 -16.97
N SER A 588 -6.33 10.97 -16.18
CA SER A 588 -6.08 10.28 -14.91
C SER A 588 -5.39 8.93 -15.08
N SER A 589 -5.61 8.22 -16.20
CA SER A 589 -4.79 7.06 -16.56
C SER A 589 -3.34 7.48 -16.81
N LEU A 590 -3.11 8.52 -17.62
CA LEU A 590 -1.76 8.98 -18.00
C LEU A 590 -0.96 9.56 -16.82
N ALA A 591 -1.56 10.38 -15.97
CA ALA A 591 -0.91 11.00 -14.82
C ALA A 591 -0.87 10.08 -13.58
N GLY A 592 -1.96 9.36 -13.30
CA GLY A 592 -2.15 8.55 -12.09
C GLY A 592 -1.46 7.20 -12.17
N ASP A 593 -1.68 6.43 -13.24
CA ASP A 593 -1.05 5.12 -13.40
C ASP A 593 0.47 5.26 -13.50
N ALA A 594 0.97 6.32 -14.14
CA ALA A 594 2.41 6.58 -14.21
C ALA A 594 3.08 6.70 -12.82
N TRP A 595 2.39 7.26 -11.82
CA TRP A 595 2.83 7.22 -10.43
C TRP A 595 2.73 5.79 -9.84
N TYR A 596 1.55 5.16 -9.90
CA TYR A 596 1.34 3.85 -9.24
C TYR A 596 2.28 2.76 -9.81
N ARG A 597 2.55 2.77 -11.12
CA ARG A 597 3.53 1.87 -11.76
C ARG A 597 4.95 2.21 -11.35
N ALA A 598 5.31 3.49 -11.22
CA ALA A 598 6.64 3.87 -10.72
C ALA A 598 6.88 3.32 -9.29
N GLN A 599 5.86 3.40 -8.42
CA GLN A 599 5.90 2.86 -7.06
C GLN A 599 6.11 1.33 -7.04
N LEU A 600 5.31 0.57 -7.82
CA LEU A 600 5.43 -0.89 -7.92
C LEU A 600 6.78 -1.31 -8.53
N MET A 601 7.23 -0.59 -9.58
CA MET A 601 8.52 -0.82 -10.24
C MET A 601 9.70 -0.66 -9.26
N LEU A 602 9.60 0.29 -8.31
CA LEU A 602 10.60 0.51 -7.26
C LEU A 602 10.56 -0.57 -6.16
N GLN A 603 9.37 -1.01 -5.76
CA GLN A 603 9.21 -2.12 -4.80
C GLN A 603 9.88 -3.39 -5.35
N ASP A 604 9.55 -3.80 -6.56
CA ASP A 604 10.14 -4.95 -7.26
C ASP A 604 11.66 -4.80 -7.41
N GLN A 605 12.17 -3.59 -7.65
CA GLN A 605 13.62 -3.35 -7.70
C GLN A 605 14.27 -3.43 -6.30
N LYS A 606 13.58 -3.08 -5.21
CA LYS A 606 14.09 -3.28 -3.84
C LYS A 606 14.06 -4.77 -3.46
N ILE A 607 13.07 -5.55 -3.89
CA ILE A 607 13.08 -7.03 -3.81
C ILE A 607 14.31 -7.57 -4.55
N GLY A 608 14.57 -7.10 -5.77
CA GLY A 608 15.76 -7.48 -6.54
C GLY A 608 17.09 -7.10 -5.88
N HIS A 609 17.15 -5.94 -5.23
CA HIS A 609 18.32 -5.50 -4.45
C HIS A 609 18.58 -6.44 -3.26
N TYR A 610 17.54 -6.68 -2.44
CA TYR A 610 17.58 -7.58 -1.29
C TYR A 610 17.86 -9.04 -1.67
N MET A 611 17.29 -9.57 -2.75
CA MET A 611 17.53 -10.95 -3.22
C MET A 611 18.76 -11.09 -4.14
N HIS A 612 19.61 -10.06 -4.17
CA HIS A 612 20.88 -10.01 -4.91
C HIS A 612 20.78 -10.41 -6.40
N ILE A 613 19.76 -9.87 -7.07
CA ILE A 613 19.49 -10.13 -8.49
C ILE A 613 20.17 -9.04 -9.35
N PRO A 614 20.75 -9.38 -10.52
CA PRO A 614 21.26 -8.38 -11.45
C PRO A 614 20.19 -7.32 -11.78
N PRO A 615 20.44 -6.02 -11.57
CA PRO A 615 19.42 -4.99 -11.78
C PRO A 615 18.91 -4.85 -13.22
N ARG A 616 19.65 -5.37 -14.21
CA ARG A 616 19.21 -5.43 -15.62
C ARG A 616 18.14 -6.49 -15.84
N ASP A 617 18.28 -7.64 -15.16
CA ASP A 617 17.37 -8.76 -15.32
C ASP A 617 16.03 -8.46 -14.65
N THR A 618 16.04 -7.73 -13.53
CA THR A 618 14.80 -7.24 -12.90
C THR A 618 14.08 -6.24 -13.80
N PHE A 619 14.77 -5.27 -14.39
CA PHE A 619 14.16 -4.33 -15.36
C PHE A 619 13.56 -5.05 -16.57
N LEU A 620 14.27 -6.05 -17.13
CA LEU A 620 13.76 -6.85 -18.25
C LEU A 620 12.55 -7.70 -17.86
N ALA A 621 12.55 -8.29 -16.65
CA ALA A 621 11.42 -9.05 -16.11
C ALA A 621 10.16 -8.20 -15.94
N GLN A 622 10.31 -6.96 -15.44
CA GLN A 622 9.21 -6.00 -15.28
C GLN A 622 8.58 -5.65 -16.64
N VAL A 623 9.41 -5.29 -17.63
CA VAL A 623 8.95 -4.98 -19.00
C VAL A 623 8.30 -6.20 -19.66
N PHE A 624 8.89 -7.39 -19.54
CA PHE A 624 8.38 -8.62 -20.15
C PHE A 624 7.05 -9.08 -19.54
N GLY A 625 6.86 -8.91 -18.23
CA GLY A 625 5.58 -9.17 -17.55
C GLY A 625 4.43 -8.36 -18.14
N CYS A 626 4.60 -7.03 -18.24
CA CYS A 626 3.59 -6.14 -18.83
C CYS A 626 3.36 -6.40 -20.33
N PHE A 627 4.39 -6.81 -21.07
CA PHE A 627 4.26 -7.15 -22.48
C PHE A 627 3.25 -8.30 -22.71
N ILE A 628 3.25 -9.32 -21.84
CA ILE A 628 2.29 -10.43 -21.88
C ILE A 628 0.93 -10.01 -21.30
N GLY A 629 0.91 -9.34 -20.14
CA GLY A 629 -0.32 -9.07 -19.41
C GLY A 629 -1.29 -8.10 -20.10
N ILE A 630 -0.78 -7.07 -20.77
CA ILE A 630 -1.62 -5.97 -21.30
C ILE A 630 -2.54 -6.38 -22.46
N PRO A 631 -2.10 -7.17 -23.46
CA PRO A 631 -3.01 -7.74 -24.46
C PRO A 631 -4.11 -8.62 -23.85
N ILE A 632 -3.81 -9.35 -22.77
CA ILE A 632 -4.79 -10.19 -22.05
C ILE A 632 -5.80 -9.31 -21.30
N ASN A 633 -5.33 -8.25 -20.63
CA ASN A 633 -6.20 -7.25 -20.01
C ASN A 633 -7.17 -6.65 -21.04
N TYR A 634 -6.70 -6.24 -22.22
CA TYR A 634 -7.58 -5.74 -23.29
C TYR A 634 -8.59 -6.80 -23.78
N GLY A 635 -8.18 -8.06 -23.90
CA GLY A 635 -9.07 -9.17 -24.21
C GLY A 635 -10.21 -9.32 -23.19
N VAL A 636 -9.91 -9.17 -21.89
CA VAL A 636 -10.92 -9.18 -20.82
C VAL A 636 -11.84 -7.96 -20.91
N VAL A 637 -11.32 -6.76 -21.17
CA VAL A 637 -12.14 -5.55 -21.37
C VAL A 637 -13.20 -5.80 -22.45
N LYS A 638 -12.80 -6.33 -23.61
CA LYS A 638 -13.71 -6.62 -24.72
C LYS A 638 -14.67 -7.78 -24.44
N TRP A 639 -14.24 -8.81 -23.72
CA TRP A 639 -15.12 -9.91 -23.30
C TRP A 639 -16.19 -9.45 -22.29
N VAL A 640 -15.80 -8.67 -21.28
CA VAL A 640 -16.73 -8.16 -20.25
C VAL A 640 -17.73 -7.19 -20.87
N LEU A 641 -17.29 -6.22 -21.68
CA LEU A 641 -18.20 -5.29 -22.37
C LEU A 641 -19.14 -6.06 -23.30
N GLY A 642 -18.63 -6.96 -24.14
CA GLY A 642 -19.44 -7.75 -25.07
C GLY A 642 -20.42 -8.75 -24.45
N SER A 643 -20.31 -9.06 -23.15
CA SER A 643 -21.16 -10.06 -22.47
C SER A 643 -21.92 -9.53 -21.23
N LYS A 644 -21.59 -8.34 -20.73
CA LYS A 644 -22.16 -7.76 -19.49
C LYS A 644 -22.54 -6.28 -19.59
N ALA A 645 -22.46 -5.64 -20.76
CA ALA A 645 -22.78 -4.21 -20.92
C ALA A 645 -24.15 -3.80 -20.35
N ALA A 646 -25.22 -4.61 -20.53
CA ALA A 646 -26.55 -4.30 -20.00
C ALA A 646 -26.60 -4.16 -18.47
N TYR A 647 -25.80 -4.94 -17.75
CA TYR A 647 -25.67 -4.86 -16.29
C TYR A 647 -24.78 -3.69 -15.86
N LEU A 648 -23.66 -3.50 -16.57
CA LEU A 648 -22.67 -2.46 -16.26
C LEU A 648 -23.17 -1.04 -16.54
N SER A 649 -24.10 -0.87 -17.50
CA SER A 649 -24.80 0.40 -17.73
C SER A 649 -25.95 0.66 -16.75
N GLY A 650 -26.37 -0.36 -15.99
CA GLY A 650 -27.54 -0.31 -15.11
C GLY A 650 -28.88 -0.42 -15.85
N ALA A 651 -28.89 -0.80 -17.13
CA ALA A 651 -30.12 -1.00 -17.91
C ALA A 651 -30.87 -2.29 -17.49
N GLU A 652 -30.13 -3.33 -17.08
CA GLU A 652 -30.66 -4.52 -16.43
C GLU A 652 -30.08 -4.65 -15.02
N THR A 653 -30.90 -5.04 -14.04
CA THR A 653 -30.41 -5.45 -12.73
C THR A 653 -29.79 -6.85 -12.83
N ASP A 654 -28.48 -6.95 -12.66
CA ASP A 654 -27.78 -8.23 -12.58
C ASP A 654 -28.41 -9.14 -11.49
N PRO A 655 -28.95 -10.32 -11.84
CA PRO A 655 -29.58 -11.22 -10.87
C PRO A 655 -28.59 -11.83 -9.86
N THR A 656 -27.29 -11.59 -10.03
CA THR A 656 -26.24 -11.97 -9.06
C THR A 656 -25.75 -10.79 -8.20
N HIS A 657 -26.08 -9.55 -8.55
CA HIS A 657 -25.55 -8.30 -7.98
C HIS A 657 -24.00 -8.19 -7.93
N GLN A 658 -23.27 -9.00 -8.71
CA GLN A 658 -21.81 -9.01 -8.75
C GLN A 658 -21.22 -8.11 -9.84
N TRP A 659 -21.99 -7.76 -10.89
CA TRP A 659 -21.54 -7.04 -12.08
C TRP A 659 -22.12 -5.62 -12.14
N THR A 660 -21.85 -4.84 -11.09
CA THR A 660 -22.41 -3.49 -10.90
C THR A 660 -21.63 -2.36 -11.58
N GLY A 661 -20.37 -2.60 -12.01
CA GLY A 661 -19.55 -1.56 -12.63
C GLY A 661 -19.23 -0.36 -11.72
N GLN A 662 -19.37 -0.50 -10.39
CA GLN A 662 -19.35 0.62 -9.43
C GLN A 662 -18.12 1.54 -9.54
N GLY A 663 -16.95 0.98 -9.85
CA GLY A 663 -15.74 1.76 -10.12
C GLY A 663 -15.89 2.68 -11.33
N LEU A 664 -16.38 2.16 -12.46
CA LEU A 664 -16.64 2.95 -13.67
C LEU A 664 -17.72 4.02 -13.45
N ALA A 665 -18.78 3.69 -12.71
CA ALA A 665 -19.83 4.65 -12.37
C ALA A 665 -19.30 5.79 -11.49
N THR A 666 -18.41 5.50 -10.54
CA THR A 666 -17.74 6.50 -9.69
C THR A 666 -16.76 7.37 -10.51
N THR A 667 -16.02 6.78 -11.44
CA THR A 667 -15.16 7.53 -12.37
C THR A 667 -15.99 8.45 -13.27
N LEU A 668 -17.06 7.94 -13.91
CA LEU A 668 -17.94 8.74 -14.77
C LEU A 668 -18.62 9.89 -13.99
N THR A 669 -19.03 9.63 -12.75
CA THR A 669 -19.55 10.63 -11.80
C THR A 669 -18.56 11.77 -11.59
N THR A 670 -17.32 11.44 -11.19
CA THR A 670 -16.24 12.41 -10.91
C THR A 670 -15.84 13.19 -12.17
N SER A 671 -15.71 12.49 -13.29
CA SER A 671 -15.39 13.08 -14.60
C SER A 671 -16.51 13.99 -15.10
N THR A 672 -17.78 13.69 -14.82
CA THR A 672 -18.93 14.56 -15.13
C THR A 672 -18.88 15.86 -14.33
N GLN A 673 -18.56 15.80 -13.03
CA GLN A 673 -18.43 16.99 -12.19
C GLN A 673 -17.31 17.93 -12.68
N TYR A 674 -16.12 17.38 -12.95
CA TYR A 674 -14.96 18.22 -13.30
C TYR A 674 -14.88 18.60 -14.79
N VAL A 675 -15.32 17.77 -15.74
CA VAL A 675 -15.21 18.07 -17.18
C VAL A 675 -16.42 18.82 -17.72
N LEU A 676 -17.63 18.29 -17.51
CA LEU A 676 -18.85 18.82 -18.14
C LEU A 676 -19.35 20.10 -17.45
N ILE A 677 -19.54 20.05 -16.13
CA ILE A 677 -20.00 21.21 -15.36
C ILE A 677 -18.86 22.24 -15.27
N GLY A 678 -17.66 21.77 -14.98
CA GLY A 678 -16.43 22.55 -14.90
C GLY A 678 -16.16 23.10 -13.49
N PRO A 679 -14.90 23.07 -12.98
CA PRO A 679 -14.66 23.32 -11.56
C PRO A 679 -14.96 24.76 -11.13
N ARG A 680 -14.88 25.72 -12.07
CA ARG A 680 -15.26 27.11 -11.82
C ARG A 680 -16.74 27.22 -11.43
N ARG A 681 -17.66 26.69 -12.26
CA ARG A 681 -19.10 26.68 -11.95
C ARG A 681 -19.39 25.87 -10.68
N LEU A 682 -18.69 24.75 -10.50
CA LEU A 682 -18.82 23.90 -9.33
C LEU A 682 -18.51 24.68 -8.04
N PHE A 683 -17.34 25.32 -7.93
CA PHE A 683 -16.91 26.06 -6.75
C PHE A 683 -17.62 27.41 -6.53
N GLU A 684 -18.30 27.95 -7.55
CA GLU A 684 -19.20 29.10 -7.40
C GLU A 684 -20.48 28.74 -6.61
N LEU A 685 -20.90 27.47 -6.57
CA LEU A 685 -22.03 26.98 -5.77
C LEU A 685 -21.68 26.92 -4.26
N PRO A 686 -22.61 27.32 -3.34
CA PRO A 686 -22.34 27.38 -1.90
C PRO A 686 -21.82 26.08 -1.27
N ILE A 687 -22.28 24.92 -1.78
CA ILE A 687 -21.97 23.60 -1.24
C ILE A 687 -20.53 23.13 -1.56
N TYR A 688 -19.97 23.50 -2.72
CA TYR A 688 -18.60 23.15 -3.11
C TYR A 688 -17.58 24.27 -2.85
N ARG A 689 -18.03 25.50 -2.56
CA ARG A 689 -17.18 26.66 -2.23
C ARG A 689 -16.12 26.40 -1.13
N PRO A 690 -16.32 25.51 -0.13
CA PRO A 690 -15.26 25.16 0.82
C PRO A 690 -14.14 24.29 0.23
N LEU A 691 -14.36 23.55 -0.86
CA LEU A 691 -13.41 22.53 -1.34
C LEU A 691 -12.00 23.07 -1.63
N PRO A 692 -11.79 24.20 -2.34
CA PRO A 692 -10.44 24.69 -2.64
C PRO A 692 -9.58 25.04 -1.41
N TYR A 693 -10.20 25.30 -0.25
CA TYR A 693 -9.46 25.55 1.00
C TYR A 693 -8.74 24.29 1.52
N GLY A 694 -9.13 23.09 1.07
CA GLY A 694 -8.42 21.83 1.37
C GLY A 694 -6.95 21.90 0.97
N PHE A 695 -6.63 22.51 -0.18
CA PHE A 695 -5.25 22.71 -0.62
C PHE A 695 -4.41 23.55 0.35
N LEU A 696 -5.01 24.59 0.94
CA LEU A 696 -4.35 25.46 1.93
C LEU A 696 -4.16 24.72 3.25
N VAL A 697 -5.17 23.99 3.74
CA VAL A 697 -5.09 23.16 4.95
C VAL A 697 -4.00 22.10 4.80
N GLY A 698 -3.93 21.42 3.66
CA GLY A 698 -2.89 20.45 3.33
C GLY A 698 -1.48 21.03 3.26
N ALA A 699 -1.32 22.23 2.69
CA ALA A 699 -0.02 22.89 2.60
C ALA A 699 0.48 23.46 3.95
N ILE A 700 -0.43 23.87 4.84
CA ILE A 700 -0.13 24.58 6.10
C ILE A 700 0.07 23.61 7.29
N LEU A 701 -0.63 22.47 7.34
CA LEU A 701 -0.54 21.58 8.50
C LEU A 701 0.85 20.90 8.68
N PRO A 702 1.56 20.43 7.64
CA PRO A 702 2.91 19.88 7.78
C PRO A 702 3.94 20.85 8.41
N PRO A 703 4.08 22.13 8.00
CA PRO A 703 4.96 23.07 8.70
C PRO A 703 4.57 23.33 10.15
N ILE A 704 3.26 23.31 10.48
CA ILE A 704 2.82 23.40 11.88
C ILE A 704 3.32 22.19 12.68
N ILE A 705 3.15 20.97 12.17
CA ILE A 705 3.63 19.76 12.87
C ILE A 705 5.16 19.70 12.92
N TYR A 706 5.86 20.19 11.91
CA TYR A 706 7.32 20.35 11.94
C TYR A 706 7.78 21.35 13.03
N LEU A 707 7.09 22.47 13.19
CA LEU A 707 7.35 23.45 14.24
C LEU A 707 7.07 22.85 15.64
N LEU A 708 5.96 22.12 15.80
CA LEU A 708 5.63 21.39 17.03
C LEU A 708 6.68 20.31 17.35
N HIS A 709 7.15 19.57 16.34
CA HIS A 709 8.22 18.58 16.50
C HIS A 709 9.52 19.23 17.00
N ARG A 710 9.93 20.35 16.39
CA ARG A 710 11.12 21.10 16.79
C ARG A 710 11.00 21.72 18.19
N ARG A 711 9.79 22.11 18.62
CA ARG A 711 9.52 22.65 19.96
C ARG A 711 9.36 21.58 21.04
N PHE A 712 8.88 20.38 20.68
CA PHE A 712 8.56 19.29 21.59
C PHE A 712 9.10 17.94 21.09
N PRO A 713 10.44 17.76 20.99
CA PRO A 713 11.04 16.53 20.44
C PRO A 713 10.64 15.26 21.21
N LYS A 714 10.40 15.37 22.53
CA LYS A 714 9.93 14.26 23.38
C LYS A 714 8.55 13.71 22.99
N ALA A 715 7.72 14.48 22.27
CA ALA A 715 6.37 14.07 21.85
C ALA A 715 6.34 13.27 20.53
N LYS A 716 7.49 13.09 19.85
CA LYS A 716 7.63 12.30 18.62
C LYS A 716 6.65 12.66 17.48
N PHE A 717 6.32 13.95 17.35
CA PHE A 717 5.41 14.46 16.30
C PHE A 717 5.81 14.10 14.86
N HIS A 718 7.06 13.73 14.59
CA HIS A 718 7.48 13.18 13.28
C HIS A 718 6.73 11.90 12.87
N LEU A 719 6.13 11.18 13.82
CA LEU A 719 5.29 10.01 13.53
C LEU A 719 3.90 10.38 13.02
N PHE A 720 3.36 11.57 13.33
CA PHE A 720 2.00 11.94 12.93
C PHE A 720 1.99 12.52 11.51
N ASN A 721 2.02 11.65 10.51
CA ASN A 721 1.99 12.03 9.11
C ASN A 721 0.60 12.52 8.67
N THR A 722 0.51 13.82 8.37
CA THR A 722 -0.74 14.50 7.97
C THR A 722 -1.29 14.02 6.63
N THR A 723 -0.42 13.55 5.72
CA THR A 723 -0.81 13.06 4.39
C THR A 723 -1.62 11.77 4.51
N ILE A 724 -1.18 10.88 5.41
CA ILE A 724 -1.88 9.64 5.75
C ILE A 724 -3.19 9.96 6.48
N PHE A 725 -3.18 10.93 7.40
CA PHE A 725 -4.38 11.37 8.11
C PHE A 725 -5.45 11.92 7.15
N PHE A 726 -5.10 12.85 6.26
CA PHE A 726 -6.04 13.40 5.27
C PHE A 726 -6.50 12.33 4.27
N SER A 727 -5.63 11.44 3.81
CA SER A 727 -6.05 10.37 2.89
C SER A 727 -6.92 9.31 3.57
N GLY A 728 -6.72 9.03 4.86
CA GLY A 728 -7.64 8.21 5.66
C GLY A 728 -8.99 8.91 5.91
N LEU A 729 -9.01 10.25 5.91
CA LEU A 729 -10.26 11.03 5.98
C LEU A 729 -11.02 11.03 4.66
N SER A 730 -10.35 10.88 3.51
CA SER A 730 -10.99 10.79 2.18
C SER A 730 -11.29 9.37 1.69
N THR A 731 -10.60 8.35 2.20
CA THR A 731 -10.82 6.94 1.82
C THR A 731 -11.99 6.33 2.60
N PHE A 732 -13.16 6.94 2.49
CA PHE A 732 -14.41 6.43 3.06
C PHE A 732 -15.46 6.26 1.95
N SER A 733 -15.84 5.01 1.69
CA SER A 733 -16.93 4.67 0.77
C SER A 733 -18.22 4.60 1.58
N GLY A 734 -19.17 5.50 1.33
CA GLY A 734 -20.32 5.72 2.23
C GLY A 734 -21.21 4.50 2.55
N ASN A 735 -21.13 3.43 1.75
CA ASN A 735 -21.83 2.19 1.99
C ASN A 735 -21.08 1.19 2.89
N ILE A 736 -19.79 1.38 3.23
CA ILE A 736 -18.98 0.39 3.98
C ILE A 736 -18.09 1.08 5.04
N SER A 737 -18.39 0.79 6.31
CA SER A 737 -17.78 1.41 7.50
C SER A 737 -17.20 0.40 8.49
N THR A 738 -17.26 -0.89 8.16
CA THR A 738 -16.64 -1.97 8.95
C THR A 738 -15.12 -2.07 8.66
N GLY A 739 -14.45 -3.09 9.20
CA GLY A 739 -12.99 -3.27 9.08
C GLY A 739 -12.20 -2.53 10.15
N TYR A 740 -12.27 -1.19 10.16
CA TYR A 740 -11.42 -0.30 10.94
C TYR A 740 -11.20 -0.70 12.42
N THR A 741 -12.27 -1.04 13.14
CA THR A 741 -12.20 -1.46 14.56
C THR A 741 -11.48 -2.80 14.75
N SER A 742 -11.77 -3.80 13.90
CA SER A 742 -11.08 -5.10 13.94
C SER A 742 -9.61 -4.97 13.53
N SER A 743 -9.31 -4.14 12.53
CA SER A 743 -7.95 -3.90 12.05
C SER A 743 -7.05 -3.27 13.11
N ILE A 744 -7.52 -2.26 13.86
CA ILE A 744 -6.71 -1.65 14.92
C ILE A 744 -6.49 -2.60 16.12
N ILE A 745 -7.44 -3.51 16.40
CA ILE A 745 -7.29 -4.56 17.43
C ILE A 745 -6.26 -5.61 16.99
N GLY A 746 -6.38 -6.15 15.77
CA GLY A 746 -5.41 -7.08 15.20
C GLY A 746 -4.01 -6.47 15.09
N GLY A 747 -3.95 -5.22 14.63
CA GLY A 747 -2.74 -4.39 14.59
C GLY A 747 -2.10 -4.17 15.95
N PHE A 748 -2.89 -3.97 17.00
CA PHE A 748 -2.37 -3.83 18.37
C PHE A 748 -1.75 -5.15 18.86
N ILE A 749 -2.42 -6.28 18.62
CA ILE A 749 -1.92 -7.61 19.02
C ILE A 749 -0.62 -7.94 18.28
N VAL A 750 -0.55 -7.69 16.97
CA VAL A 750 0.59 -8.03 16.11
C VAL A 750 1.71 -6.99 16.22
N SER A 751 1.44 -5.75 15.80
CA SER A 751 2.45 -4.72 15.51
C SER A 751 2.81 -3.85 16.73
N TYR A 752 2.10 -4.00 17.85
CA TYR A 752 2.46 -3.38 19.14
C TYR A 752 2.82 -4.43 20.19
N TRP A 753 1.92 -5.37 20.53
CA TRP A 753 2.12 -6.31 21.62
C TRP A 753 3.12 -7.42 21.26
N ALA A 754 2.89 -8.19 20.19
CA ALA A 754 3.81 -9.27 19.81
C ALA A 754 5.18 -8.72 19.41
N TYR A 755 5.22 -7.57 18.72
CA TYR A 755 6.46 -6.85 18.43
C TYR A 755 7.27 -6.49 19.69
N ARG A 756 6.64 -6.01 20.78
CA ARG A 756 7.35 -5.59 22.01
C ARG A 756 7.64 -6.73 22.99
N TYR A 757 6.70 -7.64 23.21
CA TYR A 757 6.76 -8.64 24.28
C TYR A 757 7.10 -10.05 23.80
N ARG A 758 6.96 -10.34 22.50
CA ARG A 758 7.23 -11.66 21.89
C ARG A 758 7.98 -11.52 20.56
N TYR A 759 8.95 -10.61 20.54
CA TYR A 759 9.70 -10.17 19.35
C TYR A 759 10.27 -11.32 18.50
N GLU A 760 10.78 -12.40 19.10
CA GLU A 760 11.20 -13.60 18.34
C GLU A 760 10.07 -14.27 17.55
N LEU A 761 8.88 -14.39 18.16
CA LEU A 761 7.73 -15.02 17.52
C LEU A 761 7.20 -14.12 16.41
N TRP A 762 7.15 -12.80 16.66
CA TRP A 762 6.83 -11.82 15.64
C TRP A 762 7.79 -11.92 14.45
N SER A 763 9.10 -11.74 14.67
CA SER A 763 10.10 -11.77 13.59
C SER A 763 10.17 -13.12 12.83
N ARG A 764 9.93 -14.25 13.51
CA ARG A 764 9.98 -15.60 12.91
C ARG A 764 8.72 -15.98 12.10
N TYR A 765 7.58 -15.34 12.33
CA TYR A 765 6.30 -15.74 11.71
C TYR A 765 5.46 -14.60 11.11
N ASN A 766 5.61 -13.33 11.49
CA ASN A 766 4.74 -12.21 11.09
C ASN A 766 4.53 -12.13 9.57
N TYR A 767 5.60 -12.07 8.79
CA TYR A 767 5.54 -11.98 7.32
C TYR A 767 5.08 -13.30 6.66
N ILE A 768 5.25 -14.43 7.35
CA ILE A 768 4.76 -15.74 6.89
C ILE A 768 3.23 -15.82 7.09
N LEU A 769 2.72 -15.28 8.20
CA LEU A 769 1.29 -15.15 8.48
C LEU A 769 0.64 -14.17 7.51
N ALA A 770 1.27 -13.01 7.25
CA ALA A 770 0.80 -12.05 6.24
C ALA A 770 0.55 -12.73 4.89
N ALA A 771 1.57 -13.39 4.34
CA ALA A 771 1.46 -14.11 3.07
C ALA A 771 0.45 -15.27 3.14
N ALA A 772 0.26 -15.94 4.28
CA ALA A 772 -0.68 -17.05 4.44
C ALA A 772 -2.14 -16.58 4.49
N PHE A 773 -2.42 -15.47 5.17
CA PHE A 773 -3.74 -14.85 5.21
C PHE A 773 -4.11 -14.31 3.82
N ASP A 774 -3.22 -13.54 3.18
CA ASP A 774 -3.47 -12.93 1.87
C ASP A 774 -3.58 -14.00 0.76
N ALA A 775 -2.79 -15.08 0.81
CA ALA A 775 -2.94 -16.20 -0.12
C ALA A 775 -4.20 -17.03 0.17
N GLY A 776 -4.56 -17.26 1.44
CA GLY A 776 -5.74 -18.03 1.83
C GLY A 776 -7.06 -17.34 1.48
N PHE A 777 -7.15 -16.02 1.68
CA PHE A 777 -8.31 -15.23 1.26
C PHE A 777 -8.49 -15.22 -0.27
N ASN A 778 -7.42 -14.94 -1.03
CA ASN A 778 -7.53 -14.90 -2.49
C ASN A 778 -7.74 -16.30 -3.10
N LEU A 779 -7.27 -17.37 -2.44
CA LEU A 779 -7.63 -18.74 -2.80
C LEU A 779 -9.12 -19.02 -2.50
N ASN A 780 -9.65 -18.59 -1.36
CA ASN A 780 -11.07 -18.71 -1.05
C ASN A 780 -11.95 -18.00 -2.10
N MET A 781 -11.64 -16.75 -2.44
CA MET A 781 -12.31 -15.99 -3.51
C MET A 781 -12.33 -16.75 -4.83
N LEU A 782 -11.19 -17.32 -5.23
CA LEU A 782 -11.08 -18.10 -6.47
C LEU A 782 -11.93 -19.38 -6.41
N LEU A 783 -11.98 -20.08 -5.27
CA LEU A 783 -12.78 -21.30 -5.09
C LEU A 783 -14.29 -21.00 -5.04
N ILE A 784 -14.72 -19.92 -4.37
CA ILE A 784 -16.12 -19.45 -4.39
C ILE A 784 -16.52 -19.12 -5.83
N PHE A 785 -15.70 -18.37 -6.56
CA PHE A 785 -15.94 -18.08 -7.96
C PHE A 785 -16.06 -19.35 -8.81
N LEU A 786 -15.11 -20.27 -8.73
CA LEU A 786 -15.08 -21.48 -9.55
C LEU A 786 -16.25 -22.44 -9.26
N PHE A 787 -16.63 -22.62 -7.99
CA PHE A 787 -17.68 -23.58 -7.62
C PHE A 787 -19.10 -23.00 -7.60
N PHE A 788 -19.27 -21.73 -7.22
CA PHE A 788 -20.59 -21.12 -6.99
C PHE A 788 -20.92 -19.94 -7.92
N GLY A 789 -19.98 -19.48 -8.75
CA GLY A 789 -20.18 -18.33 -9.66
C GLY A 789 -19.98 -18.62 -11.15
N ALA A 790 -19.00 -19.46 -11.52
CA ALA A 790 -18.53 -19.58 -12.90
C ALA A 790 -19.39 -20.48 -13.80
N GLY A 791 -20.10 -21.47 -13.24
CA GLY A 791 -20.90 -22.43 -13.99
C GLY A 791 -22.41 -22.26 -13.76
N LYS A 792 -22.85 -22.54 -12.53
CA LYS A 792 -24.21 -22.28 -12.06
C LYS A 792 -24.12 -21.42 -10.81
N VAL A 793 -24.86 -20.31 -10.78
CA VAL A 793 -24.97 -19.48 -9.59
C VAL A 793 -25.74 -20.25 -8.52
N ILE A 794 -25.12 -20.47 -7.37
CA ILE A 794 -25.74 -21.08 -6.20
C ILE A 794 -25.74 -20.03 -5.10
N THR A 795 -26.90 -19.46 -4.81
CA THR A 795 -27.09 -18.57 -3.66
C THR A 795 -27.29 -19.39 -2.39
N MET A 796 -26.65 -18.97 -1.29
CA MET A 796 -26.93 -19.51 0.04
C MET A 796 -28.39 -19.17 0.42
N PRO A 797 -29.19 -20.11 0.96
CA PRO A 797 -30.54 -19.79 1.42
C PRO A 797 -30.54 -18.74 2.53
N ASN A 798 -31.66 -18.04 2.68
CA ASN A 798 -31.81 -16.99 3.70
C ASN A 798 -31.97 -17.61 5.10
N TRP A 799 -31.17 -17.16 6.08
CA TRP A 799 -31.19 -17.65 7.45
C TRP A 799 -30.59 -16.60 8.43
N TRP A 800 -30.40 -16.98 9.70
CA TRP A 800 -29.99 -16.04 10.76
C TRP A 800 -28.73 -15.22 10.44
N GLY A 801 -27.71 -15.84 9.83
CA GLY A 801 -26.45 -15.20 9.42
C GLY A 801 -26.39 -14.70 7.97
N ASN A 802 -27.46 -14.89 7.20
CA ASN A 802 -27.62 -14.48 5.80
C ASN A 802 -29.06 -14.02 5.58
N ASN A 803 -29.39 -12.81 6.01
CA ASN A 803 -30.76 -12.29 5.96
C ASN A 803 -30.97 -11.37 4.74
N ALA A 804 -32.15 -11.47 4.11
CA ALA A 804 -32.48 -10.75 2.89
C ALA A 804 -32.61 -9.23 3.09
N ASP A 805 -33.20 -8.79 4.21
CA ASP A 805 -33.51 -7.38 4.44
C ASP A 805 -32.27 -6.57 4.87
N SER A 806 -31.41 -7.17 5.68
CA SER A 806 -30.19 -6.57 6.23
C SER A 806 -29.28 -7.65 6.80
N VAL A 807 -28.07 -7.73 6.24
CA VAL A 807 -27.03 -8.71 6.63
C VAL A 807 -26.53 -8.46 8.06
N ASP A 808 -26.40 -7.20 8.48
CA ASP A 808 -25.93 -6.81 9.82
C ASP A 808 -27.07 -6.60 10.84
N ARG A 809 -28.31 -6.89 10.44
CA ARG A 809 -29.56 -6.86 11.25
C ARG A 809 -30.02 -5.46 11.67
N CYS A 810 -29.60 -4.44 10.93
CA CYS A 810 -29.96 -3.05 11.11
C CYS A 810 -31.22 -2.70 10.27
N PHE A 811 -32.37 -3.29 10.61
CA PHE A 811 -33.61 -3.30 9.79
C PHE A 811 -34.28 -1.95 9.46
N VAL A 812 -33.70 -0.82 9.85
CA VAL A 812 -34.27 0.52 9.66
C VAL A 812 -33.14 1.52 9.38
N LEU A 813 -32.38 1.25 8.31
CA LEU A 813 -31.31 2.12 7.78
C LEU A 813 -31.88 3.12 6.78
N GLU A 814 -32.65 4.06 7.32
CA GLU A 814 -33.18 5.27 6.65
C GLU A 814 -33.10 6.45 7.63
#